data_AF-A0A6C0JE89-F1
#
_entry.id   AF-A0A6C0JE89-F1
#
_cell.length_a   1.000
_cell.length_b   1.000
_cell.length_c   1.000
_cell.angle_alpha   90.00
_cell.angle_beta   90.00
_cell.angle_gamma   90.00
#
_symmetry.space_group_name_H-M   'P 1'
#
loop_
_entity.id
_entity.type
_entity.pdbx_description
1 polymer ?
#
loop_
_entity_poly.entity_id
_entity_poly.type
_entity_poly.pdbx_seq_one_letter_code
_entity_poly.pdbx_strand_id
1 'polypeptide(L)'
;MNTIINNLFHLDNSKETTNSNSNNSNDNRINSSIAYTKHKYSSKTPNLSLDQGHKFIKYQKKIATKIENDSNLASTRQSNHSNKNHKKITNENFTTNNSNNTNTSGESLTKNTEKVLTETNIDSTQRSIIEKLKQEYTETLNKYNQLASQISQNSSNYVSRVSSNNPYASKIIRFNTGQMCYVTNQGVAKYIPSTNILNSISGKNGCPNTSSGANFVDINIPWINDYNIEGTQLPTNPPLIMGTVMKLNESCGNEGSNVFVSTMLPNQQNPIYVGCYQDNSSAPAMTFIGGAPPSTGTASGTYNFNQCENAAILGGYQYFALQNVNSSTGLGYCAASNNKTNISKYGNAYVPTGKKVLWSSNTSGQTGNSAILSITGALSVINSSGTSIFSTPNSSAQPSNYLGCYGDAPNRAMSLYNGGSQKYNLQQCQQIAQQNGATYFGLQNSSSGTNAQCALSSNWSQTSQYGRAGNCTQTSNGSWSGGGWSNAVYNTSLPQSNYVLVLQDNGNMMIFRGSNINDNQGMIWQSGTTGQQQDANSAYAAAKGKYGKNWITSGSTMAAGDFVGSPNGYIALIMQKDGNLVLYTFTQAPNCQKINDKNTGGGILANAVYDIGNVGISANMGQVAYVDPDSQIHPYPTTNVKNANTYTSIMENTNIPGNDIPGAALNNVSNIDGCMNACNNNNECNAFVYNTTGPTPVCMPKKLSPSNLYSLNNFSSASGMSTYIRDKTVVTPPTGVSNTINNVDSVRYQNYNNSGGNIQKTYGLSSAVSVQKQQLSQLQDKLNLLASQINNTKTTLLKGNSLVNAQTQADIKGFHTYLLEDKLTNAKIDGFNKNNIDNILNDANIKILQQNYSYLAWSILAVGIVIVAIKVKNHQQQ
;
A
#
# COMPACT_ATOMS: atom_id res chain seq x y z
N MET A 1 -4.99 -54.08 -0.58
CA MET A 1 -5.46 -55.39 -0.09
C MET A 1 -6.95 -55.23 0.25
N ASN A 2 -7.80 -55.89 -0.55
CA ASN A 2 -9.21 -56.29 -0.40
C ASN A 2 -10.22 -55.40 0.40
N THR A 3 -11.27 -54.80 -0.20
CA THR A 3 -12.59 -55.29 -0.71
C THR A 3 -13.65 -55.57 0.39
N ILE A 4 -14.93 -55.28 0.04
CA ILE A 4 -16.23 -55.85 0.51
C ILE A 4 -16.97 -54.96 1.55
N ILE A 5 -18.15 -54.33 1.31
CA ILE A 5 -19.51 -54.71 0.83
C ILE A 5 -20.49 -55.13 1.96
N ASN A 6 -21.65 -54.44 1.99
CA ASN A 6 -23.03 -54.86 2.30
C ASN A 6 -23.76 -54.63 3.66
N ASN A 7 -25.04 -54.20 3.47
CA ASN A 7 -26.30 -54.60 4.16
C ASN A 7 -26.65 -53.97 5.54
N LEU A 8 -27.90 -53.79 5.99
CA LEU A 8 -29.28 -53.69 5.46
C LEU A 8 -30.17 -53.34 6.71
N PHE A 9 -31.20 -52.49 6.55
CA PHE A 9 -32.55 -52.48 7.17
C PHE A 9 -32.86 -52.52 8.70
N HIS A 10 -34.07 -51.96 8.97
CA HIS A 10 -35.03 -52.15 10.09
C HIS A 10 -34.79 -51.44 11.42
N LEU A 11 -35.78 -50.98 12.20
CA LEU A 11 -37.23 -50.69 12.12
C LEU A 11 -37.59 -50.00 13.46
N ASP A 12 -38.77 -49.36 13.53
CA ASP A 12 -39.62 -49.24 14.74
C ASP A 12 -39.18 -48.33 15.91
N ASN A 13 -40.05 -47.70 16.70
CA ASN A 13 -41.49 -47.36 16.69
C ASN A 13 -41.76 -46.48 17.94
N SER A 14 -43.01 -46.00 18.09
CA SER A 14 -43.69 -45.52 19.32
C SER A 14 -43.45 -44.04 19.73
N LYS A 15 -44.47 -43.15 19.65
CA LYS A 15 -45.69 -42.96 20.52
C LYS A 15 -45.31 -42.28 21.85
N GLU A 16 -46.04 -41.35 22.47
CA GLU A 16 -47.44 -40.88 22.39
C GLU A 16 -47.60 -39.63 23.31
N THR A 17 -48.64 -38.81 23.06
CA THR A 17 -49.53 -38.11 24.05
C THR A 17 -48.97 -36.96 24.93
N THR A 18 -49.68 -35.87 25.32
CA THR A 18 -51.10 -35.42 25.24
C THR A 18 -51.26 -33.98 25.80
N ASN A 19 -52.30 -33.26 25.33
CA ASN A 19 -53.23 -32.32 26.01
C ASN A 19 -52.73 -31.05 26.75
N SER A 20 -53.45 -29.92 26.85
CA SER A 20 -54.69 -29.37 26.24
C SER A 20 -55.02 -27.99 26.89
N ASN A 21 -55.64 -27.07 26.13
CA ASN A 21 -56.60 -25.99 26.51
C ASN A 21 -56.09 -24.76 27.33
N SER A 22 -56.51 -23.50 27.13
CA SER A 22 -57.76 -22.93 26.59
C SER A 22 -57.63 -21.44 26.14
N ASN A 23 -58.47 -21.04 25.16
CA ASN A 23 -59.27 -19.80 24.90
C ASN A 23 -58.70 -18.40 25.29
N ASN A 24 -58.88 -17.29 24.53
CA ASN A 24 -59.99 -16.89 23.65
C ASN A 24 -59.60 -15.71 22.70
N SER A 25 -60.25 -15.71 21.52
CA SER A 25 -60.50 -14.72 20.45
C SER A 25 -60.12 -13.22 20.59
N ASN A 26 -59.47 -12.64 19.55
CA ASN A 26 -60.12 -11.81 18.50
C ASN A 26 -59.16 -11.28 17.41
N ASP A 27 -59.70 -11.25 16.19
CA ASP A 27 -59.40 -10.43 15.00
C ASP A 27 -58.15 -10.64 14.10
N ASN A 28 -58.41 -11.37 13.01
CA ASN A 28 -58.16 -11.04 11.61
C ASN A 28 -56.86 -10.30 11.23
N ARG A 29 -55.89 -11.07 10.71
CA ARG A 29 -55.50 -10.99 9.28
C ARG A 29 -54.66 -12.20 8.91
N ILE A 30 -55.07 -12.83 7.82
CA ILE A 30 -54.53 -14.06 7.23
C ILE A 30 -53.04 -13.88 6.94
N ASN A 31 -52.23 -14.64 7.67
CA ASN A 31 -50.87 -15.01 7.33
C ASN A 31 -50.83 -16.54 7.50
N SER A 32 -50.49 -17.29 6.45
CA SER A 32 -50.02 -18.67 6.61
C SER A 32 -48.54 -18.75 6.29
N SER A 33 -47.81 -18.92 7.38
CA SER A 33 -46.49 -19.55 7.60
C SER A 33 -46.14 -20.65 6.59
N ILE A 34 -44.91 -20.66 6.06
CA ILE A 34 -43.69 -21.29 6.63
C ILE A 34 -43.85 -22.79 6.90
N ALA A 35 -43.13 -23.62 6.13
CA ALA A 35 -42.25 -24.66 6.66
C ALA A 35 -41.38 -25.27 5.54
N TYR A 36 -40.11 -24.87 5.50
CA TYR A 36 -39.05 -25.58 4.78
C TYR A 36 -38.59 -26.77 5.64
N THR A 37 -38.71 -27.98 5.12
CA THR A 37 -37.98 -29.16 5.60
C THR A 37 -36.86 -29.47 4.62
N LYS A 38 -35.65 -29.71 5.17
CA LYS A 38 -34.39 -30.02 4.48
C LYS A 38 -34.54 -31.15 3.44
N HIS A 39 -34.18 -30.87 2.19
CA HIS A 39 -33.70 -31.88 1.25
C HIS A 39 -32.29 -31.54 0.77
N LYS A 40 -31.44 -32.57 0.71
CA LYS A 40 -30.07 -32.57 0.17
C LYS A 40 -30.03 -31.92 -1.22
N TYR A 41 -29.11 -30.99 -1.41
CA TYR A 41 -28.78 -30.40 -2.70
C TYR A 41 -28.22 -31.47 -3.64
N SER A 42 -29.00 -31.82 -4.66
CA SER A 42 -28.50 -32.28 -5.96
C SER A 42 -28.71 -31.11 -6.93
N SER A 43 -27.64 -30.74 -7.64
CA SER A 43 -27.62 -29.68 -8.65
C SER A 43 -28.78 -29.78 -9.65
N LYS A 44 -29.70 -28.81 -9.60
CA LYS A 44 -30.68 -28.53 -10.66
C LYS A 44 -30.77 -27.02 -10.89
N THR A 45 -30.42 -26.62 -12.10
CA THR A 45 -30.68 -25.33 -12.72
C THR A 45 -32.17 -24.97 -12.69
N PRO A 46 -32.57 -23.70 -12.48
CA PRO A 46 -33.95 -23.28 -12.66
C PRO A 46 -34.31 -23.29 -14.15
N ASN A 47 -35.26 -24.16 -14.52
CA ASN A 47 -35.90 -24.14 -15.83
C ASN A 47 -36.87 -22.96 -15.90
N LEU A 48 -36.54 -21.94 -16.70
CA LEU A 48 -37.55 -21.08 -17.31
C LEU A 48 -38.23 -21.89 -18.42
N SER A 49 -39.43 -22.37 -18.09
CA SER A 49 -40.31 -23.14 -18.98
C SER A 49 -40.73 -22.32 -20.21
N LEU A 50 -40.35 -22.78 -21.41
CA LEU A 50 -41.09 -22.55 -22.65
C LEU A 50 -41.76 -23.86 -23.08
N ASP A 51 -42.78 -24.29 -22.32
CA ASP A 51 -43.60 -25.48 -22.56
C ASP A 51 -44.26 -25.48 -23.96
N GLN A 52 -44.40 -24.31 -24.60
CA GLN A 52 -44.87 -24.19 -26.00
C GLN A 52 -43.83 -24.67 -27.04
N GLY A 53 -42.54 -24.45 -26.80
CA GLY A 53 -41.46 -24.89 -27.69
C GLY A 53 -41.28 -26.41 -27.67
N HIS A 54 -41.37 -27.03 -26.50
CA HIS A 54 -41.33 -28.49 -26.36
C HIS A 54 -42.56 -29.17 -26.97
N LYS A 55 -43.75 -28.57 -26.86
CA LYS A 55 -44.97 -29.06 -27.54
C LYS A 55 -44.87 -28.95 -29.07
N PHE A 56 -44.26 -27.88 -29.59
CA PHE A 56 -44.04 -27.70 -31.03
C PHE A 56 -42.98 -28.67 -31.60
N ILE A 57 -41.87 -28.90 -30.88
CA ILE A 57 -40.86 -29.91 -31.26
C ILE A 57 -41.43 -31.33 -31.20
N LYS A 58 -42.28 -31.63 -30.21
CA LYS A 58 -42.95 -32.94 -30.10
C LYS A 58 -43.99 -33.15 -31.20
N TYR A 59 -44.62 -32.07 -31.68
CA TYR A 59 -45.53 -32.08 -32.83
C TYR A 59 -44.78 -32.27 -34.17
N GLN A 60 -43.66 -31.58 -34.36
CA GLN A 60 -42.75 -31.74 -35.51
C GLN A 60 -42.17 -33.16 -35.59
N LYS A 61 -41.72 -33.72 -34.45
CA LYS A 61 -41.26 -35.12 -34.38
C LYS A 61 -42.38 -36.12 -34.68
N LYS A 62 -43.61 -35.89 -34.20
CA LYS A 62 -44.77 -36.73 -34.54
C LYS A 62 -45.13 -36.72 -36.03
N ILE A 63 -44.89 -35.61 -36.73
CA ILE A 63 -45.10 -35.51 -38.19
C ILE A 63 -43.97 -36.24 -38.92
N ALA A 64 -42.71 -36.05 -38.52
CA ALA A 64 -41.57 -36.74 -39.12
C ALA A 64 -41.65 -38.27 -38.98
N THR A 65 -42.02 -38.80 -37.81
CA THR A 65 -42.16 -40.26 -37.58
C THR A 65 -43.39 -40.85 -38.29
N LYS A 66 -44.40 -40.03 -38.63
CA LYS A 66 -45.56 -40.47 -39.42
C LYS A 66 -45.20 -40.57 -40.92
N ILE A 67 -44.36 -39.65 -41.40
CA ILE A 67 -43.85 -39.65 -42.78
C ILE A 67 -42.82 -40.78 -43.02
N GLU A 68 -42.00 -41.13 -42.02
CA GLU A 68 -41.07 -42.28 -42.09
C GLU A 68 -41.76 -43.66 -42.01
N ASN A 69 -42.91 -43.77 -41.33
CA ASN A 69 -43.66 -45.03 -41.27
C ASN A 69 -44.59 -45.23 -42.47
N ASP A 70 -45.13 -44.15 -43.08
CA ASP A 70 -45.97 -44.23 -44.27
C ASP A 70 -45.15 -44.49 -45.57
N SER A 71 -43.83 -44.30 -45.55
CA SER A 71 -42.93 -44.58 -46.68
C SER A 71 -42.40 -46.03 -46.74
N ASN A 72 -42.55 -46.82 -45.67
CA ASN A 72 -42.09 -48.22 -45.61
C ASN A 72 -43.17 -49.29 -45.85
N LEU A 73 -44.42 -48.91 -46.19
CA LEU A 73 -45.53 -49.85 -46.43
C LEU A 73 -46.00 -49.94 -47.90
N ALA A 74 -45.35 -49.24 -48.83
CA ALA A 74 -45.70 -49.24 -50.25
C ALA A 74 -44.81 -50.15 -51.14
N SER A 75 -44.02 -51.05 -50.56
CA SER A 75 -43.35 -52.14 -51.30
C SER A 75 -43.94 -53.52 -50.98
N THR A 76 -45.25 -53.64 -50.80
CA THR A 76 -45.97 -54.92 -50.95
C THR A 76 -47.48 -54.69 -51.06
N ARG A 77 -48.01 -54.66 -52.27
CA ARG A 77 -49.37 -55.12 -52.56
C ARG A 77 -49.33 -56.03 -53.79
N GLN A 78 -49.24 -57.33 -53.54
CA GLN A 78 -50.00 -58.30 -54.32
C GLN A 78 -51.09 -58.89 -53.42
N SER A 79 -52.28 -59.01 -54.01
CA SER A 79 -53.45 -59.76 -53.58
C SER A 79 -54.48 -59.11 -52.63
N ASN A 80 -55.65 -58.88 -53.25
CA ASN A 80 -57.00 -59.25 -52.82
C ASN A 80 -57.83 -58.34 -51.88
N HIS A 81 -58.93 -57.84 -52.49
CA HIS A 81 -60.34 -57.77 -52.04
C HIS A 81 -60.62 -57.53 -50.52
N SER A 82 -61.51 -56.63 -50.09
CA SER A 82 -62.90 -56.42 -50.56
C SER A 82 -63.56 -55.20 -49.84
N ASN A 83 -64.45 -54.54 -50.58
CA ASN A 83 -65.70 -53.86 -50.19
C ASN A 83 -65.80 -52.64 -49.23
N LYS A 84 -66.36 -51.56 -49.84
CA LYS A 84 -67.55 -50.73 -49.46
C LYS A 84 -67.47 -49.90 -48.16
N ASN A 85 -67.88 -48.62 -48.10
CA ASN A 85 -68.74 -47.79 -48.94
C ASN A 85 -68.47 -46.28 -48.74
N HIS A 86 -68.61 -45.55 -49.85
CA HIS A 86 -68.97 -44.13 -50.06
C HIS A 86 -69.18 -43.16 -48.88
N LYS A 87 -68.56 -41.96 -48.99
CA LYS A 87 -69.23 -40.76 -49.55
C LYS A 87 -68.21 -39.71 -50.03
N LYS A 88 -68.56 -39.09 -51.16
CA LYS A 88 -67.77 -38.37 -52.16
C LYS A 88 -68.05 -36.86 -52.05
N ILE A 89 -67.04 -35.99 -52.05
CA ILE A 89 -67.03 -34.67 -52.75
C ILE A 89 -65.59 -34.30 -53.17
N THR A 90 -65.43 -34.24 -54.51
CA THR A 90 -64.44 -33.65 -55.46
C THR A 90 -63.31 -32.74 -54.93
N ASN A 91 -62.01 -33.04 -55.10
CA ASN A 91 -61.10 -33.06 -56.27
C ASN A 91 -60.62 -31.68 -56.80
N GLU A 92 -59.43 -31.26 -56.36
CA GLU A 92 -58.39 -30.62 -57.19
C GLU A 92 -57.04 -31.27 -56.84
N ASN A 93 -56.64 -32.27 -57.64
CA ASN A 93 -55.33 -32.92 -57.53
C ASN A 93 -54.33 -32.20 -58.43
N PHE A 94 -53.38 -31.53 -57.78
CA PHE A 94 -52.01 -31.43 -58.27
C PHE A 94 -51.46 -32.86 -58.49
N THR A 95 -50.95 -33.12 -59.68
CA THR A 95 -50.05 -34.26 -59.93
C THR A 95 -48.64 -33.74 -60.14
N THR A 96 -47.81 -34.14 -59.20
CA THR A 96 -46.36 -34.17 -59.20
C THR A 96 -45.85 -35.03 -60.35
N ASN A 97 -44.82 -34.57 -61.06
CA ASN A 97 -43.88 -35.48 -61.70
C ASN A 97 -42.55 -35.43 -60.96
N ASN A 98 -42.17 -36.63 -60.53
CA ASN A 98 -41.07 -37.01 -59.68
C ASN A 98 -39.80 -37.18 -60.53
N SER A 99 -38.64 -36.78 -60.00
CA SER A 99 -37.35 -37.36 -60.37
C SER A 99 -36.33 -37.12 -59.26
N ASN A 100 -36.10 -38.16 -58.46
CA ASN A 100 -34.83 -38.37 -57.75
C ASN A 100 -33.75 -38.66 -58.82
N ASN A 101 -32.60 -38.01 -58.76
CA ASN A 101 -31.36 -38.57 -58.21
C ASN A 101 -30.13 -37.71 -58.58
N THR A 102 -29.18 -37.64 -57.64
CA THR A 102 -27.71 -37.50 -57.83
C THR A 102 -27.11 -36.32 -58.60
N ASN A 103 -26.08 -35.71 -57.99
CA ASN A 103 -24.98 -34.95 -58.59
C ASN A 103 -25.32 -34.03 -59.78
N THR A 104 -25.45 -32.73 -59.51
CA THR A 104 -25.29 -31.68 -60.53
C THR A 104 -24.59 -30.48 -59.86
N SER A 105 -23.27 -30.35 -59.95
CA SER A 105 -22.59 -29.55 -60.99
C SER A 105 -23.52 -28.53 -61.66
N GLY A 106 -23.40 -27.26 -61.25
CA GLY A 106 -23.08 -26.10 -62.12
C GLY A 106 -23.90 -25.77 -63.37
N GLU A 107 -24.84 -26.58 -63.84
CA GLU A 107 -25.53 -26.38 -65.11
C GLU A 107 -27.02 -26.68 -65.01
N SER A 108 -27.84 -25.75 -64.49
CA SER A 108 -29.29 -25.76 -64.81
C SER A 108 -30.07 -24.48 -64.51
N LEU A 109 -29.47 -23.43 -63.93
CA LEU A 109 -30.14 -22.13 -63.80
C LEU A 109 -29.88 -21.22 -65.02
N THR A 110 -28.71 -21.33 -65.64
CA THR A 110 -28.28 -20.47 -66.76
C THR A 110 -28.99 -20.81 -68.08
N LYS A 111 -29.08 -22.10 -68.45
CA LYS A 111 -29.77 -22.55 -69.69
C LYS A 111 -31.29 -22.31 -69.67
N ASN A 112 -31.93 -22.38 -68.51
CA ASN A 112 -33.36 -22.09 -68.36
C ASN A 112 -33.65 -20.58 -68.27
N THR A 113 -32.69 -19.78 -67.81
CA THR A 113 -32.77 -18.30 -67.82
C THR A 113 -32.58 -17.75 -69.24
N GLU A 114 -31.68 -18.30 -70.05
CA GLU A 114 -31.48 -17.93 -71.46
C GLU A 114 -32.73 -18.18 -72.32
N LYS A 115 -33.46 -19.28 -72.08
CA LYS A 115 -34.69 -19.62 -72.81
C LYS A 115 -35.87 -18.67 -72.51
N VAL A 116 -35.94 -18.15 -71.28
CA VAL A 116 -36.94 -17.14 -70.86
C VAL A 116 -36.57 -15.74 -71.40
N LEU A 117 -35.27 -15.46 -71.56
CA LEU A 117 -34.77 -14.19 -72.14
C LEU A 117 -35.06 -14.07 -73.65
N THR A 118 -35.16 -15.17 -74.38
CA THR A 118 -35.40 -15.18 -75.84
C THR A 118 -36.87 -15.04 -76.26
N GLU A 119 -37.86 -15.33 -75.40
CA GLU A 119 -39.29 -15.33 -75.78
C GLU A 119 -40.13 -14.20 -75.16
N THR A 120 -39.51 -13.25 -74.45
CA THR A 120 -40.24 -12.14 -73.82
C THR A 120 -39.86 -10.79 -74.44
N ASN A 121 -40.81 -10.19 -75.18
CA ASN A 121 -40.66 -8.86 -75.75
C ASN A 121 -40.87 -7.80 -74.66
N ILE A 122 -39.81 -7.44 -73.95
CA ILE A 122 -39.77 -6.38 -72.92
C ILE A 122 -39.18 -5.11 -73.54
N ASP A 123 -39.76 -3.96 -73.23
CA ASP A 123 -39.24 -2.65 -73.61
C ASP A 123 -37.76 -2.46 -73.18
N SER A 124 -36.94 -1.90 -74.06
CA SER A 124 -35.48 -1.75 -73.89
C SER A 124 -35.10 -0.93 -72.65
N THR A 125 -35.95 0.05 -72.28
CA THR A 125 -35.79 0.90 -71.11
C THR A 125 -36.00 0.13 -69.80
N GLN A 126 -36.95 -0.81 -69.76
CA GLN A 126 -37.28 -1.57 -68.56
C GLN A 126 -36.25 -2.66 -68.23
N ARG A 127 -35.62 -3.25 -69.27
CA ARG A 127 -34.46 -4.14 -69.09
C ARG A 127 -33.29 -3.39 -68.44
N SER A 128 -32.99 -2.17 -68.87
CA SER A 128 -31.91 -1.37 -68.27
C SER A 128 -32.14 -1.05 -66.79
N ILE A 129 -33.40 -0.82 -66.37
CA ILE A 129 -33.74 -0.52 -64.96
C ILE A 129 -33.55 -1.77 -64.09
N ILE A 130 -34.00 -2.93 -64.54
CA ILE A 130 -33.84 -4.19 -63.80
C ILE A 130 -32.36 -4.58 -63.70
N GLU A 131 -31.60 -4.47 -64.79
CA GLU A 131 -30.16 -4.76 -64.76
C GLU A 131 -29.39 -3.79 -63.87
N LYS A 132 -29.77 -2.50 -63.85
CA LYS A 132 -29.19 -1.52 -62.91
C LYS A 132 -29.53 -1.86 -61.45
N LEU A 133 -30.77 -2.22 -61.13
CA LEU A 133 -31.18 -2.61 -59.77
C LEU A 133 -30.48 -3.90 -59.33
N LYS A 134 -30.31 -4.89 -60.22
CA LYS A 134 -29.53 -6.10 -59.96
C LYS A 134 -28.07 -5.77 -59.70
N GLN A 135 -27.46 -4.90 -60.50
CA GLN A 135 -26.08 -4.46 -60.29
C GLN A 135 -25.93 -3.76 -58.92
N GLU A 136 -26.81 -2.83 -58.58
CA GLU A 136 -26.80 -2.15 -57.28
C GLU A 136 -27.02 -3.12 -56.12
N TYR A 137 -27.85 -4.16 -56.31
CA TYR A 137 -28.05 -5.23 -55.32
C TYR A 137 -26.77 -6.06 -55.14
N THR A 138 -26.13 -6.51 -56.22
CA THR A 138 -24.87 -7.28 -56.17
C THR A 138 -23.74 -6.47 -55.53
N GLU A 139 -23.59 -5.19 -55.89
CA GLU A 139 -22.59 -4.32 -55.27
C GLU A 139 -22.85 -4.10 -53.77
N THR A 140 -24.12 -3.92 -53.38
CA THR A 140 -24.50 -3.77 -51.97
C THR A 140 -24.27 -5.08 -51.20
N LEU A 141 -24.55 -6.24 -51.81
CA LEU A 141 -24.30 -7.56 -51.23
C LEU A 141 -22.81 -7.83 -51.05
N ASN A 142 -21.97 -7.42 -52.01
CA ASN A 142 -20.51 -7.51 -51.88
C ASN A 142 -20.00 -6.66 -50.71
N LYS A 143 -20.49 -5.42 -50.56
CA LYS A 143 -20.16 -4.56 -49.41
C LYS A 143 -20.64 -5.17 -48.09
N TYR A 144 -21.83 -5.75 -48.07
CA TYR A 144 -22.38 -6.46 -46.91
C TYR A 144 -21.48 -7.64 -46.50
N ASN A 145 -21.09 -8.49 -47.45
CA ASN A 145 -20.24 -9.66 -47.21
C ASN A 145 -18.81 -9.26 -46.75
N GLN A 146 -18.24 -8.19 -47.32
CA GLN A 146 -16.96 -7.64 -46.90
C GLN A 146 -17.02 -7.14 -45.45
N LEU A 147 -18.06 -6.39 -45.11
CA LEU A 147 -18.25 -5.85 -43.77
C LEU A 147 -18.55 -6.94 -42.74
N ALA A 148 -19.34 -7.94 -43.09
CA ALA A 148 -19.59 -9.13 -42.26
C ALA A 148 -18.29 -9.91 -41.98
N SER A 149 -17.44 -10.08 -43.00
CA SER A 149 -16.13 -10.70 -42.86
C SER A 149 -15.21 -9.87 -41.95
N GLN A 150 -15.23 -8.55 -42.09
CA GLN A 150 -14.48 -7.63 -41.23
C GLN A 150 -14.95 -7.69 -39.77
N ILE A 151 -16.27 -7.78 -39.51
CA ILE A 151 -16.82 -7.97 -38.17
C ILE A 151 -16.34 -9.29 -37.57
N SER A 152 -16.38 -10.38 -38.36
CA SER A 152 -15.90 -11.70 -37.92
C SER A 152 -14.41 -11.67 -37.56
N GLN A 153 -13.59 -11.07 -38.43
CA GLN A 153 -12.15 -10.92 -38.20
C GLN A 153 -11.85 -10.05 -36.96
N ASN A 154 -12.50 -8.88 -36.84
CA ASN A 154 -12.34 -8.00 -35.68
C ASN A 154 -12.78 -8.68 -34.38
N SER A 155 -13.84 -9.49 -34.44
CA SER A 155 -14.31 -10.27 -33.30
C SER A 155 -13.30 -11.36 -32.90
N SER A 156 -12.76 -12.08 -33.87
CA SER A 156 -11.73 -13.10 -33.64
C SER A 156 -10.43 -12.50 -33.07
N ASN A 157 -9.99 -11.36 -33.61
CA ASN A 157 -8.83 -10.62 -33.12
C ASN A 157 -9.05 -10.11 -31.69
N TYR A 158 -10.25 -9.58 -31.39
CA TYR A 158 -10.61 -9.18 -30.03
C TYR A 158 -10.56 -10.38 -29.08
N VAL A 159 -11.24 -11.47 -29.42
CA VAL A 159 -11.34 -12.67 -28.58
C VAL A 159 -9.98 -13.28 -28.29
N SER A 160 -9.13 -13.41 -29.31
CA SER A 160 -7.77 -13.96 -29.16
C SER A 160 -6.89 -13.06 -28.30
N ARG A 161 -7.01 -11.73 -28.44
CA ARG A 161 -6.25 -10.75 -27.66
C ARG A 161 -6.63 -10.72 -26.18
N VAL A 162 -7.91 -10.87 -25.83
CA VAL A 162 -8.38 -10.87 -24.43
C VAL A 162 -8.39 -12.26 -23.80
N SER A 163 -7.98 -13.29 -24.54
CA SER A 163 -7.87 -14.66 -24.04
C SER A 163 -6.80 -14.77 -22.95
N SER A 164 -7.03 -15.64 -21.97
CA SER A 164 -6.02 -16.04 -20.98
C SER A 164 -4.76 -16.65 -21.61
N ASN A 165 -4.84 -17.13 -22.86
CA ASN A 165 -3.71 -17.68 -23.60
C ASN A 165 -2.84 -16.60 -24.27
N ASN A 166 -3.18 -15.31 -24.18
CA ASN A 166 -2.36 -14.24 -24.72
C ASN A 166 -1.00 -14.18 -23.98
N PRO A 167 0.13 -14.50 -24.64
CA PRO A 167 1.42 -14.60 -23.98
C PRO A 167 1.99 -13.24 -23.53
N TYR A 168 1.45 -12.13 -24.05
CA TYR A 168 1.90 -10.77 -23.77
C TYR A 168 1.09 -10.10 -22.65
N ALA A 169 -0.09 -10.59 -22.31
CA ALA A 169 -0.98 -9.95 -21.34
C ALA A 169 -0.31 -9.77 -19.97
N SER A 170 -0.45 -8.58 -19.38
CA SER A 170 0.20 -8.17 -18.13
C SER A 170 1.72 -8.28 -18.14
N LYS A 171 2.38 -8.09 -19.29
CA LYS A 171 3.85 -8.10 -19.41
C LYS A 171 4.36 -6.86 -20.11
N ILE A 172 5.68 -6.66 -20.03
CA ILE A 172 6.35 -5.61 -20.78
C ILE A 172 6.95 -6.23 -22.03
N ILE A 173 6.52 -5.78 -23.21
CA ILE A 173 7.13 -6.18 -24.48
C ILE A 173 8.27 -5.23 -24.83
N ARG A 174 9.31 -5.76 -25.47
CA ARG A 174 10.46 -4.98 -25.95
C ARG A 174 10.66 -5.21 -27.44
N PHE A 175 10.64 -4.12 -28.20
CA PHE A 175 10.90 -4.11 -29.64
C PHE A 175 12.39 -4.36 -29.90
N ASN A 176 12.74 -4.87 -31.10
CA ASN A 176 14.14 -5.12 -31.46
C ASN A 176 14.97 -3.82 -31.62
N THR A 177 14.29 -2.66 -31.66
CA THR A 177 14.86 -1.31 -31.64
C THR A 177 15.00 -0.72 -30.21
N GLY A 178 14.58 -1.45 -29.17
CA GLY A 178 14.77 -1.11 -27.75
C GLY A 178 13.59 -0.43 -27.06
N GLN A 179 12.59 0.07 -27.79
CA GLN A 179 11.35 0.62 -27.21
C GLN A 179 10.59 -0.45 -26.42
N MET A 180 9.85 -0.03 -25.40
CA MET A 180 9.11 -0.93 -24.52
C MET A 180 7.66 -0.48 -24.38
N CYS A 181 6.74 -1.46 -24.30
CA CYS A 181 5.34 -1.21 -23.97
C CYS A 181 4.88 -2.14 -22.85
N TYR A 182 4.06 -1.64 -21.93
CA TYR A 182 3.26 -2.50 -21.05
C TYR A 182 2.03 -2.97 -21.81
N VAL A 183 1.71 -4.26 -21.76
CA VAL A 183 0.53 -4.83 -22.42
C VAL A 183 -0.53 -5.12 -21.36
N THR A 184 -1.69 -4.48 -21.46
CA THR A 184 -2.82 -4.65 -20.54
C THR A 184 -3.43 -6.05 -20.63
N ASN A 185 -4.29 -6.41 -19.67
CA ASN A 185 -5.05 -7.67 -19.73
C ASN A 185 -6.03 -7.75 -20.91
N GLN A 186 -6.32 -6.62 -21.56
CA GLN A 186 -7.13 -6.54 -22.77
C GLN A 186 -6.28 -6.48 -24.05
N GLY A 187 -4.96 -6.67 -23.92
CA GLY A 187 -3.95 -6.66 -24.99
C GLY A 187 -3.71 -5.31 -25.65
N VAL A 188 -3.95 -4.22 -24.92
CA VAL A 188 -3.56 -2.88 -25.35
C VAL A 188 -2.10 -2.65 -24.95
N ALA A 189 -1.25 -2.28 -25.91
CA ALA A 189 0.16 -1.99 -25.70
C ALA A 189 0.37 -0.49 -25.45
N LYS A 190 0.71 -0.13 -24.22
CA LYS A 190 0.95 1.23 -23.75
C LYS A 190 2.45 1.53 -23.74
N TYR A 191 2.89 2.50 -24.53
CA TYR A 191 4.31 2.84 -24.68
C TYR A 191 4.92 3.40 -23.39
N ILE A 192 6.13 2.97 -23.06
CA ILE A 192 6.91 3.45 -21.90
C ILE A 192 8.06 4.33 -22.42
N PRO A 193 7.94 5.67 -22.35
CA PRO A 193 8.84 6.57 -23.07
C PRO A 193 10.17 6.84 -22.35
N SER A 194 10.31 6.45 -21.07
CA SER A 194 11.53 6.69 -20.31
C SER A 194 11.75 5.67 -19.19
N THR A 195 13.02 5.52 -18.78
CA THR A 195 13.43 4.71 -17.63
C THR A 195 12.84 5.23 -16.31
N ASN A 196 12.61 6.55 -16.19
CA ASN A 196 11.96 7.12 -15.01
C ASN A 196 10.54 6.59 -14.83
N ILE A 197 9.77 6.49 -15.92
CA ILE A 197 8.43 5.91 -15.89
C ILE A 197 8.51 4.41 -15.60
N LEU A 198 9.40 3.68 -16.26
CA LEU A 198 9.62 2.25 -16.00
C LEU A 198 9.91 1.97 -14.50
N ASN A 199 10.82 2.72 -13.90
CA ASN A 199 11.18 2.59 -12.48
C ASN A 199 10.03 2.99 -11.55
N SER A 200 9.20 3.93 -11.96
CA SER A 200 8.05 4.39 -11.16
C SER A 200 6.94 3.35 -11.06
N ILE A 201 6.76 2.52 -12.10
CA ILE A 201 5.71 1.50 -12.15
C ILE A 201 6.20 0.10 -11.74
N SER A 202 7.50 -0.18 -11.85
CA SER A 202 8.06 -1.52 -11.62
C SER A 202 7.65 -2.12 -10.27
N GLY A 203 6.90 -3.22 -10.29
CA GLY A 203 6.44 -3.95 -9.12
C GLY A 203 5.45 -3.18 -8.23
N LYS A 204 4.90 -2.05 -8.70
CA LYS A 204 4.00 -1.16 -7.96
C LYS A 204 2.63 -1.10 -8.63
N ASN A 205 1.59 -0.80 -7.85
CA ASN A 205 0.24 -0.53 -8.37
C ASN A 205 -0.33 -1.60 -9.34
N GLY A 206 0.06 -2.86 -9.15
CA GLY A 206 -0.33 -3.99 -10.00
C GLY A 206 0.50 -4.19 -11.26
N CYS A 207 1.53 -3.38 -11.49
CA CYS A 207 2.43 -3.50 -12.64
C CYS A 207 3.50 -4.58 -12.43
N PRO A 208 4.01 -5.19 -13.51
CA PRO A 208 5.02 -6.22 -13.43
C PRO A 208 6.31 -5.72 -12.79
N ASN A 209 6.97 -6.58 -12.01
CA ASN A 209 8.29 -6.28 -11.45
C ASN A 209 9.38 -6.44 -12.53
N THR A 210 10.13 -5.38 -12.81
CA THR A 210 11.16 -5.36 -13.86
C THR A 210 12.53 -5.84 -13.37
N SER A 211 12.72 -6.05 -12.07
CA SER A 211 14.00 -6.42 -11.48
C SER A 211 14.43 -7.88 -11.75
N SER A 212 13.49 -8.75 -12.14
CA SER A 212 13.74 -10.19 -12.30
C SER A 212 13.88 -10.68 -13.74
N GLY A 213 13.80 -9.81 -14.76
CA GLY A 213 13.90 -10.20 -16.18
C GLY A 213 12.72 -11.02 -16.73
N ALA A 214 12.02 -11.80 -15.89
CA ALA A 214 10.96 -12.73 -16.24
C ALA A 214 9.67 -12.09 -16.79
N ASN A 215 9.52 -10.77 -16.65
CA ASN A 215 8.34 -10.01 -17.10
C ASN A 215 8.58 -9.25 -18.42
N PHE A 216 9.75 -9.41 -19.04
CA PHE A 216 10.04 -8.90 -20.37
C PHE A 216 9.76 -9.95 -21.43
N VAL A 217 9.12 -9.55 -22.52
CA VAL A 217 8.92 -10.38 -23.71
C VAL A 217 9.52 -9.66 -24.91
N ASP A 218 10.62 -10.19 -25.43
CA ASP A 218 11.22 -9.67 -26.64
C ASP A 218 10.36 -10.03 -27.86
N ILE A 219 10.00 -9.02 -28.64
CA ILE A 219 9.29 -9.19 -29.91
C ILE A 219 10.23 -8.81 -31.05
N ASN A 220 10.33 -9.67 -32.07
CA ASN A 220 11.14 -9.39 -33.25
C ASN A 220 10.40 -8.48 -34.24
N ILE A 221 9.98 -7.31 -33.75
CA ILE A 221 9.26 -6.27 -34.50
C ILE A 221 10.03 -4.96 -34.27
N PRO A 222 10.36 -4.21 -35.33
CA PRO A 222 10.95 -2.87 -35.18
C PRO A 222 9.90 -1.83 -34.81
N TRP A 223 10.30 -0.83 -34.05
CA TRP A 223 9.44 0.32 -33.79
C TRP A 223 9.29 1.18 -35.06
N ILE A 224 8.07 1.54 -35.42
CA ILE A 224 7.74 2.47 -36.52
C ILE A 224 6.91 3.65 -36.00
N ASN A 225 6.91 4.77 -36.72
CA ASN A 225 6.23 6.00 -36.29
C ASN A 225 4.72 5.83 -36.09
N ASP A 226 4.08 4.95 -36.85
CA ASP A 226 2.64 4.67 -36.74
C ASP A 226 2.25 4.13 -35.36
N TYR A 227 3.20 3.49 -34.63
CA TYR A 227 2.93 3.00 -33.28
C TYR A 227 2.79 4.11 -32.22
N ASN A 228 3.01 5.38 -32.59
CA ASN A 228 2.64 6.52 -31.76
C ASN A 228 1.13 6.86 -31.85
N ILE A 229 0.39 6.23 -32.76
CA ILE A 229 -1.03 6.48 -32.98
C ILE A 229 -1.86 5.43 -32.24
N GLU A 230 -2.69 5.88 -31.30
CA GLU A 230 -3.65 5.03 -30.57
C GLU A 230 -4.59 4.29 -31.53
N GLY A 231 -4.86 3.02 -31.24
CA GLY A 231 -5.66 2.13 -32.09
C GLY A 231 -4.87 1.40 -33.17
N THR A 232 -3.59 1.74 -33.41
CA THR A 232 -2.76 1.04 -34.40
C THR A 232 -2.53 -0.40 -34.01
N GLN A 233 -2.74 -1.33 -34.94
CA GLN A 233 -2.54 -2.76 -34.69
C GLN A 233 -1.05 -3.13 -34.76
N LEU A 234 -0.56 -3.82 -33.73
CA LEU A 234 0.76 -4.44 -33.74
C LEU A 234 0.67 -5.84 -34.38
N PRO A 235 1.60 -6.22 -35.27
CA PRO A 235 1.60 -7.50 -35.97
C PRO A 235 2.13 -8.66 -35.10
N THR A 236 1.69 -8.73 -33.84
CA THR A 236 1.94 -9.83 -32.91
C THR A 236 0.92 -10.97 -33.13
N ASN A 237 1.14 -12.12 -32.49
CA ASN A 237 0.16 -13.21 -32.45
C ASN A 237 -0.20 -13.56 -30.99
N PRO A 238 -1.42 -13.24 -30.51
CA PRO A 238 -2.49 -12.51 -31.21
C PRO A 238 -2.13 -11.03 -31.46
N PRO A 239 -2.81 -10.33 -32.40
CA PRO A 239 -2.54 -8.93 -32.69
C PRO A 239 -2.93 -8.03 -31.51
N LEU A 240 -1.96 -7.24 -31.03
CA LEU A 240 -2.15 -6.22 -30.00
C LEU A 240 -2.57 -4.89 -30.65
N ILE A 241 -3.00 -3.94 -29.82
CA ILE A 241 -3.41 -2.59 -30.27
C ILE A 241 -2.65 -1.55 -29.45
N MET A 242 -2.09 -0.52 -30.08
CA MET A 242 -1.44 0.58 -29.38
C MET A 242 -2.46 1.40 -28.59
N GLY A 243 -2.16 1.66 -27.32
CA GLY A 243 -2.95 2.51 -26.42
C GLY A 243 -2.26 3.82 -26.08
N THR A 244 -2.75 4.47 -25.03
CA THR A 244 -2.12 5.69 -24.51
C THR A 244 -0.72 5.40 -23.97
N VAL A 245 0.09 6.45 -23.88
CA VAL A 245 1.43 6.38 -23.29
C VAL A 245 1.34 6.21 -21.77
N MET A 246 2.17 5.34 -21.18
CA MET A 246 2.29 5.16 -19.74
C MET A 246 2.77 6.44 -19.05
N LYS A 247 2.12 6.81 -17.95
CA LYS A 247 2.45 7.97 -17.10
C LYS A 247 3.25 7.52 -15.86
N LEU A 248 3.85 8.50 -15.19
CA LEU A 248 4.57 8.27 -13.93
C LEU A 248 3.64 7.68 -12.87
N ASN A 249 4.07 6.59 -12.21
CA ASN A 249 3.33 5.83 -11.19
C ASN A 249 2.00 5.18 -11.67
N GLU A 250 1.69 5.18 -12.97
CA GLU A 250 0.41 4.68 -13.47
C GLU A 250 0.15 3.21 -13.06
N SER A 251 -1.09 2.92 -12.66
CA SER A 251 -1.53 1.60 -12.26
C SER A 251 -1.70 0.66 -13.46
N CYS A 252 -1.42 -0.62 -13.22
CA CYS A 252 -1.63 -1.70 -14.19
C CYS A 252 -2.61 -2.73 -13.63
N GLY A 253 -3.19 -3.53 -14.52
CA GLY A 253 -4.06 -4.64 -14.17
C GLY A 253 -5.52 -4.22 -13.99
N ASN A 254 -6.41 -5.21 -13.88
CA ASN A 254 -7.87 -5.04 -13.85
C ASN A 254 -8.50 -4.43 -15.11
N GLU A 255 -7.74 -4.23 -16.19
CA GLU A 255 -8.30 -3.73 -17.45
C GLU A 255 -9.38 -4.67 -17.96
N GLY A 256 -10.55 -4.11 -18.30
CA GLY A 256 -11.75 -4.87 -18.63
C GLY A 256 -12.60 -5.32 -17.43
N SER A 257 -12.26 -4.91 -16.20
CA SER A 257 -12.95 -5.32 -14.97
C SER A 257 -13.46 -4.13 -14.15
N ASN A 258 -14.44 -4.38 -13.28
CA ASN A 258 -14.82 -3.40 -12.26
C ASN A 258 -13.89 -3.51 -11.06
N VAL A 259 -13.64 -2.39 -10.40
CA VAL A 259 -12.85 -2.30 -9.18
C VAL A 259 -13.62 -1.63 -8.05
N PHE A 260 -13.38 -2.05 -6.81
CA PHE A 260 -13.90 -1.45 -5.59
C PHE A 260 -12.76 -1.12 -4.63
N VAL A 261 -12.75 0.11 -4.12
CA VAL A 261 -11.72 0.56 -3.17
C VAL A 261 -12.08 0.13 -1.75
N SER A 262 -11.50 -0.99 -1.31
CA SER A 262 -11.84 -1.62 -0.02
C SER A 262 -10.76 -1.46 1.06
N THR A 263 -9.53 -1.09 0.70
CA THR A 263 -8.44 -0.82 1.66
C THR A 263 -7.70 0.49 1.35
N MET A 264 -7.07 1.09 2.38
CA MET A 264 -6.26 2.31 2.23
C MET A 264 -4.95 2.02 1.49
N LEU A 265 -4.27 0.94 1.87
CA LEU A 265 -3.03 0.47 1.26
C LEU A 265 -3.17 -1.03 0.94
N PRO A 266 -2.26 -1.60 0.13
CA PRO A 266 -2.22 -3.04 -0.11
C PRO A 266 -2.15 -3.85 1.18
N ASN A 267 -2.74 -5.05 1.17
CA ASN A 267 -2.64 -5.97 2.30
C ASN A 267 -1.17 -6.35 2.52
N GLN A 268 -0.69 -6.18 3.76
CA GLN A 268 0.72 -6.30 4.19
C GLN A 268 1.60 -5.14 3.74
N GLN A 269 1.83 -4.21 4.66
CA GLN A 269 2.94 -3.26 4.55
C GLN A 269 4.17 -3.88 5.20
N ASN A 270 5.36 -3.51 4.73
CA ASN A 270 6.63 -3.85 5.36
C ASN A 270 7.34 -2.55 5.75
N PRO A 271 6.93 -1.88 6.85
CA PRO A 271 7.49 -0.60 7.21
C PRO A 271 8.99 -0.70 7.46
N ILE A 272 9.74 0.28 6.96
CA ILE A 272 11.19 0.34 7.11
C ILE A 272 11.53 1.14 8.36
N TYR A 273 12.32 0.57 9.26
CA TYR A 273 12.81 1.30 10.44
C TYR A 273 13.71 2.46 10.00
N VAL A 274 13.35 3.68 10.40
CA VAL A 274 14.03 4.92 10.00
C VAL A 274 15.06 5.36 11.05
N GLY A 275 14.75 5.19 12.34
CA GLY A 275 15.67 5.59 13.41
C GLY A 275 15.01 5.86 14.75
N CYS A 276 15.84 6.28 15.70
CA CYS A 276 15.46 6.62 17.07
C CYS A 276 15.65 8.12 17.31
N TYR A 277 14.56 8.88 17.39
CA TYR A 277 14.62 10.34 17.42
C TYR A 277 14.07 10.91 18.73
N GLN A 278 14.72 11.96 19.22
CA GLN A 278 14.35 12.63 20.46
C GLN A 278 13.01 13.35 20.28
N ASP A 279 12.19 13.33 21.33
CA ASP A 279 10.92 14.06 21.38
C ASP A 279 10.90 15.10 22.50
N ASN A 280 9.85 15.94 22.49
CA ASN A 280 9.63 16.99 23.46
C ASN A 280 8.17 16.94 23.98
N SER A 281 8.00 16.83 25.29
CA SER A 281 6.66 16.73 25.92
C SER A 281 5.78 17.96 25.70
N SER A 282 6.37 19.14 25.50
CA SER A 282 5.64 20.41 25.32
C SER A 282 5.45 20.76 23.84
N ALA A 283 6.27 20.20 22.95
CA ALA A 283 6.19 20.45 21.51
C ALA A 283 6.54 19.19 20.71
N PRO A 284 5.68 18.15 20.72
CA PRO A 284 5.97 16.87 20.10
C PRO A 284 6.43 16.97 18.64
N ALA A 285 7.36 16.09 18.25
CA ALA A 285 7.86 15.99 16.87
C ALA A 285 6.85 15.32 15.92
N MET A 286 5.97 14.48 16.47
CA MET A 286 4.95 13.72 15.76
C MET A 286 3.58 13.87 16.46
N THR A 287 2.49 13.69 15.71
CA THR A 287 1.13 13.78 16.25
C THR A 287 0.76 12.47 16.95
N PHE A 288 0.43 12.50 18.23
CA PHE A 288 -0.01 11.31 18.95
C PHE A 288 -1.42 10.87 18.52
N ILE A 289 -1.57 9.56 18.28
CA ILE A 289 -2.85 8.92 17.96
C ILE A 289 -3.35 8.19 19.21
N GLY A 290 -4.58 8.48 19.64
CA GLY A 290 -5.19 7.86 20.83
C GLY A 290 -4.71 8.42 22.18
N GLY A 291 -4.04 9.58 22.18
CA GLY A 291 -3.61 10.30 23.38
C GLY A 291 -2.09 10.38 23.52
N ALA A 292 -1.61 11.49 24.10
CA ALA A 292 -0.18 11.72 24.34
C ALA A 292 0.30 11.10 25.67
N PRO A 293 1.59 10.79 25.83
CA PRO A 293 2.16 10.37 27.10
C PRO A 293 1.95 11.43 28.20
N PRO A 294 1.63 11.03 29.44
CA PRO A 294 1.57 11.98 30.56
C PRO A 294 2.97 12.53 30.85
N SER A 295 3.03 13.78 31.31
CA SER A 295 4.28 14.50 31.59
C SER A 295 5.18 13.81 32.63
N THR A 296 4.63 12.92 33.45
CA THR A 296 5.34 12.18 34.51
C THR A 296 5.92 10.82 34.04
N GLY A 297 5.69 10.41 32.79
CA GLY A 297 6.40 9.30 32.14
C GLY A 297 6.11 7.87 32.64
N THR A 298 5.25 7.68 33.63
CA THR A 298 5.05 6.37 34.29
C THR A 298 3.98 5.48 33.67
N ALA A 299 3.05 6.02 32.89
CA ALA A 299 2.05 5.21 32.18
C ALA A 299 2.61 4.75 30.83
N SER A 300 2.44 3.46 30.52
CA SER A 300 2.69 2.92 29.18
C SER A 300 1.46 3.14 28.30
N GLY A 301 1.66 3.46 27.02
CA GLY A 301 0.56 3.58 26.07
C GLY A 301 -0.06 2.21 25.74
N THR A 302 -1.15 2.23 24.99
CA THR A 302 -2.00 1.05 24.71
C THR A 302 -1.80 0.46 23.32
N TYR A 303 -0.88 0.99 22.51
CA TYR A 303 -0.64 0.54 21.14
C TYR A 303 0.56 -0.38 21.07
N ASN A 304 0.39 -1.56 20.46
CA ASN A 304 1.51 -2.33 19.93
C ASN A 304 1.91 -1.81 18.53
N PHE A 305 2.93 -2.45 17.94
CA PHE A 305 3.47 -2.08 16.63
C PHE A 305 2.41 -2.08 15.52
N ASN A 306 1.75 -3.23 15.30
CA ASN A 306 0.76 -3.38 14.23
C ASN A 306 -0.42 -2.42 14.43
N GLN A 307 -0.84 -2.21 15.68
CA GLN A 307 -1.93 -1.29 16.01
C GLN A 307 -1.56 0.16 15.67
N CYS A 308 -0.33 0.57 15.95
CA CYS A 308 0.13 1.92 15.63
C CYS A 308 0.32 2.13 14.12
N GLU A 309 0.88 1.14 13.44
CA GLU A 309 0.97 1.09 11.98
C GLU A 309 -0.43 1.26 11.35
N ASN A 310 -1.38 0.43 11.76
CA ASN A 310 -2.75 0.46 11.26
C ASN A 310 -3.41 1.84 11.51
N ALA A 311 -3.21 2.41 12.70
CA ALA A 311 -3.73 3.72 13.04
C ALA A 311 -3.12 4.83 12.16
N ALA A 312 -1.83 4.76 11.86
CA ALA A 312 -1.17 5.68 10.94
C ALA A 312 -1.67 5.54 9.50
N ILE A 313 -1.86 4.31 9.01
CA ILE A 313 -2.41 4.04 7.67
C ILE A 313 -3.81 4.62 7.51
N LEU A 314 -4.71 4.37 8.48
CA LEU A 314 -6.06 4.93 8.48
C LEU A 314 -6.05 6.46 8.61
N GLY A 315 -5.03 7.00 9.27
CA GLY A 315 -4.82 8.43 9.41
C GLY A 315 -4.24 9.12 8.19
N GLY A 316 -3.90 8.39 7.14
CA GLY A 316 -3.20 8.97 5.98
C GLY A 316 -1.82 9.50 6.37
N TYR A 317 -1.11 8.80 7.25
CA TYR A 317 0.26 9.10 7.62
C TYR A 317 1.24 8.13 6.96
N GLN A 318 2.39 8.65 6.53
CA GLN A 318 3.50 7.88 5.99
C GLN A 318 4.38 7.30 7.08
N TYR A 319 4.59 8.07 8.16
CA TYR A 319 5.47 7.70 9.25
C TYR A 319 4.68 7.42 10.50
N PHE A 320 5.07 6.40 11.23
CA PHE A 320 4.59 6.15 12.59
C PHE A 320 5.73 5.84 13.53
N ALA A 321 5.48 6.00 14.83
CA ALA A 321 6.43 5.72 15.87
C ALA A 321 5.75 5.18 17.12
N LEU A 322 6.47 4.30 17.82
CA LEU A 322 6.14 3.91 19.18
C LEU A 322 7.06 4.60 20.18
N GLN A 323 6.47 5.26 21.18
CA GLN A 323 7.16 5.96 22.27
C GLN A 323 6.76 5.41 23.65
N ASN A 324 7.67 5.49 24.61
CA ASN A 324 7.50 5.01 25.99
C ASN A 324 6.96 3.57 26.03
N VAL A 325 7.61 2.70 25.28
CA VAL A 325 7.20 1.30 25.13
C VAL A 325 7.60 0.50 26.36
N ASN A 326 6.64 -0.22 26.92
CA ASN A 326 6.90 -1.27 27.89
C ASN A 326 7.47 -2.49 27.17
N SER A 327 8.73 -2.83 27.43
CA SER A 327 9.41 -3.93 26.76
C SER A 327 8.80 -5.31 27.05
N SER A 328 8.12 -5.49 28.18
CA SER A 328 7.51 -6.78 28.55
C SER A 328 6.18 -7.03 27.82
N THR A 329 5.40 -5.98 27.54
CA THR A 329 4.10 -6.10 26.85
C THR A 329 4.15 -5.68 25.39
N GLY A 330 5.19 -4.93 25.00
CA GLY A 330 5.32 -4.31 23.69
C GLY A 330 4.33 -3.18 23.40
N LEU A 331 3.68 -2.65 24.44
CA LEU A 331 2.71 -1.56 24.34
C LEU A 331 3.36 -0.20 24.62
N GLY A 332 3.04 0.80 23.81
CA GLY A 332 3.48 2.18 23.95
C GLY A 332 2.48 3.18 23.36
N TYR A 333 2.90 4.44 23.27
CA TYR A 333 2.12 5.51 22.64
C TYR A 333 2.40 5.54 21.15
N CYS A 334 1.34 5.63 20.37
CA CYS A 334 1.44 5.76 18.92
C CYS A 334 1.55 7.23 18.52
N ALA A 335 2.53 7.56 17.69
CA ALA A 335 2.63 8.86 17.05
C ALA A 335 2.79 8.71 15.54
N ALA A 336 2.35 9.70 14.77
CA ALA A 336 2.40 9.66 13.31
C ALA A 336 2.75 11.02 12.70
N SER A 337 3.29 11.01 11.48
CA SER A 337 3.69 12.24 10.76
C SER A 337 3.78 12.00 9.25
N ASN A 338 3.66 13.09 8.49
CA ASN A 338 3.97 13.14 7.05
C ASN A 338 5.20 14.02 6.76
N ASN A 339 5.88 14.52 7.80
CA ASN A 339 7.01 15.43 7.66
C ASN A 339 8.27 14.80 8.25
N LYS A 340 9.11 14.23 7.36
CA LYS A 340 10.37 13.57 7.71
C LYS A 340 11.35 14.50 8.44
N THR A 341 11.40 15.79 8.09
CA THR A 341 12.28 16.77 8.74
C THR A 341 11.86 17.03 10.18
N ASN A 342 10.56 17.19 10.43
CA ASN A 342 10.04 17.43 11.78
C ASN A 342 10.31 16.26 12.73
N ILE A 343 10.27 15.02 12.23
CA ILE A 343 10.53 13.81 13.02
C ILE A 343 11.91 13.84 13.70
N SER A 344 12.92 14.39 13.02
CA SER A 344 14.31 14.39 13.47
C SER A 344 14.79 15.74 14.04
N LYS A 345 13.87 16.70 14.22
CA LYS A 345 14.20 18.10 14.59
C LYS A 345 14.94 18.25 15.93
N TYR A 346 14.82 17.27 16.84
CA TYR A 346 15.53 17.25 18.13
C TYR A 346 16.75 16.33 18.15
N GLY A 347 17.14 15.77 17.00
CA GLY A 347 18.27 14.85 16.88
C GLY A 347 17.94 13.42 17.32
N ASN A 348 18.98 12.60 17.42
CA ASN A 348 18.86 11.21 17.85
C ASN A 348 18.58 11.13 19.35
N ALA A 349 17.72 10.19 19.76
CA ALA A 349 17.45 9.96 21.18
C ALA A 349 18.48 9.00 21.78
N TYR A 350 19.13 9.44 22.85
CA TYR A 350 20.08 8.65 23.62
C TYR A 350 19.73 8.69 25.10
N VAL A 351 20.06 7.63 25.81
CA VAL A 351 19.96 7.57 27.29
C VAL A 351 21.27 7.09 27.89
N PRO A 352 21.67 7.62 29.06
CA PRO A 352 22.83 7.12 29.78
C PRO A 352 22.63 5.66 30.20
N THR A 353 23.55 4.77 29.80
CA THR A 353 23.48 3.33 30.10
C THR A 353 24.48 2.87 31.15
N GLY A 354 25.51 3.67 31.43
CA GLY A 354 26.53 3.28 32.39
C GLY A 354 27.55 4.35 32.72
N LYS A 355 28.36 4.06 33.72
CA LYS A 355 29.50 4.88 34.14
C LYS A 355 30.79 4.13 33.84
N LYS A 356 31.78 4.79 33.25
CA LYS A 356 33.13 4.26 33.03
C LYS A 356 34.11 4.99 33.93
N VAL A 357 34.89 4.24 34.71
CA VAL A 357 35.90 4.81 35.62
C VAL A 357 37.02 5.44 34.80
N LEU A 358 37.38 6.69 35.10
CA LEU A 358 38.58 7.35 34.62
C LEU A 358 39.70 7.36 35.68
N TRP A 359 39.33 7.52 36.95
CA TRP A 359 40.27 7.53 38.08
C TRP A 359 39.55 7.12 39.38
N SER A 360 40.26 6.51 40.34
CA SER A 360 39.71 6.11 41.64
C SER A 360 40.74 6.20 42.76
N SER A 361 40.27 6.48 43.99
CA SER A 361 41.08 6.40 45.21
C SER A 361 41.37 4.96 45.67
N ASN A 362 40.67 3.96 45.11
CA ASN A 362 40.75 2.55 45.52
C ASN A 362 40.47 2.33 47.02
N THR A 363 39.49 3.04 47.57
CA THR A 363 39.07 2.95 48.99
C THR A 363 37.73 2.24 49.19
N SER A 364 37.32 1.41 48.23
CA SER A 364 36.07 0.64 48.27
C SER A 364 36.02 -0.36 49.42
N GLY A 365 34.82 -0.63 49.94
CA GLY A 365 34.58 -1.58 51.04
C GLY A 365 34.67 -0.96 52.43
N GLN A 366 34.85 0.36 52.53
CA GLN A 366 34.97 1.11 53.79
C GLN A 366 33.84 2.15 53.88
N THR A 367 32.64 1.69 54.23
CA THR A 367 31.45 2.57 54.30
C THR A 367 31.64 3.69 55.32
N GLY A 368 31.07 4.87 55.02
CA GLY A 368 31.14 6.04 55.92
C GLY A 368 32.33 6.96 55.68
N ASN A 369 33.20 6.64 54.73
CA ASN A 369 34.25 7.56 54.29
C ASN A 369 33.66 8.83 53.66
N SER A 370 34.42 9.93 53.73
CA SER A 370 34.15 11.18 53.03
C SER A 370 35.40 11.64 52.26
N ALA A 371 35.23 12.37 51.17
CA ALA A 371 36.32 13.04 50.49
C ALA A 371 36.50 14.48 51.00
N ILE A 372 37.72 15.01 50.99
CA ILE A 372 38.04 16.38 51.34
C ILE A 372 39.14 16.92 50.43
N LEU A 373 39.01 18.16 49.95
CA LEU A 373 40.16 18.90 49.43
C LEU A 373 40.89 19.52 50.62
N SER A 374 42.03 18.95 51.00
CA SER A 374 42.76 19.38 52.18
C SER A 374 43.33 20.79 52.05
N ILE A 375 43.60 21.43 53.19
CA ILE A 375 44.36 22.69 53.26
C ILE A 375 45.85 22.53 52.90
N THR A 376 46.29 21.31 52.57
CA THR A 376 47.65 21.01 52.09
C THR A 376 47.68 20.76 50.58
N GLY A 377 46.55 20.93 49.88
CA GLY A 377 46.46 20.79 48.42
C GLY A 377 46.31 19.36 47.92
N ALA A 378 46.02 18.41 48.82
CA ALA A 378 45.70 17.04 48.45
C ALA A 378 44.19 16.85 48.43
N LEU A 379 43.67 16.21 47.39
CA LEU A 379 42.38 15.52 47.46
C LEU A 379 42.57 14.23 48.25
N SER A 380 41.84 14.09 49.36
CA SER A 380 41.97 12.99 50.31
C SER A 380 40.64 12.30 50.55
N VAL A 381 40.68 11.01 50.89
CA VAL A 381 39.55 10.29 51.48
C VAL A 381 39.86 10.08 52.95
N ILE A 382 38.91 10.44 53.81
CA ILE A 382 38.97 10.30 55.26
C ILE A 382 37.91 9.31 55.74
N ASN A 383 38.25 8.52 56.75
CA ASN A 383 37.29 7.63 57.41
C ASN A 383 36.48 8.39 58.48
N SER A 384 35.60 7.68 59.19
CA SER A 384 34.73 8.26 60.23
C SER A 384 35.49 8.85 61.43
N SER A 385 36.76 8.47 61.66
CA SER A 385 37.62 9.09 62.69
C SER A 385 38.40 10.30 62.18
N GLY A 386 38.20 10.70 60.91
CA GLY A 386 38.91 11.81 60.28
C GLY A 386 40.33 11.45 59.78
N THR A 387 40.72 10.18 59.84
CA THR A 387 42.03 9.72 59.37
C THR A 387 42.04 9.63 57.85
N SER A 388 43.05 10.23 57.20
CA SER A 388 43.24 10.08 55.76
C SER A 388 43.70 8.65 55.43
N ILE A 389 42.89 7.95 54.63
CA ILE A 389 43.18 6.60 54.12
C ILE A 389 43.65 6.62 52.66
N PHE A 390 43.49 7.77 52.00
CA PHE A 390 44.01 8.05 50.68
C PHE A 390 44.29 9.55 50.56
N SER A 391 45.35 9.92 49.84
CA SER A 391 45.65 11.30 49.45
C SER A 391 46.36 11.34 48.11
N THR A 392 45.98 12.29 47.26
CA THR A 392 46.72 12.61 46.04
C THR A 392 48.09 13.25 46.37
N PRO A 393 49.10 13.08 45.50
CA PRO A 393 50.38 13.77 45.65
C PRO A 393 50.23 15.29 45.75
N ASN A 394 50.95 15.91 46.68
CA ASN A 394 50.94 17.36 46.90
C ASN A 394 52.35 17.93 47.14
N SER A 395 53.41 17.26 46.66
CA SER A 395 54.79 17.76 46.81
C SER A 395 54.99 19.15 46.21
N SER A 396 54.33 19.44 45.08
CA SER A 396 54.29 20.75 44.42
C SER A 396 53.58 21.85 45.24
N ALA A 397 52.90 21.49 46.32
CA ALA A 397 52.23 22.42 47.22
C ALA A 397 53.22 23.14 48.17
N GLN A 398 54.50 22.76 48.16
CA GLN A 398 55.51 23.41 48.99
C GLN A 398 55.99 24.77 48.40
N PRO A 399 56.38 25.71 49.28
CA PRO A 399 56.18 25.69 50.73
C PRO A 399 54.69 25.87 51.10
N SER A 400 54.24 25.17 52.14
CA SER A 400 52.82 24.97 52.44
C SER A 400 52.03 26.22 52.87
N ASN A 401 52.71 27.30 53.25
CA ASN A 401 52.11 28.61 53.53
C ASN A 401 52.18 29.61 52.37
N TYR A 402 52.74 29.24 51.22
CA TYR A 402 52.75 30.12 50.06
C TYR A 402 51.36 30.22 49.44
N LEU A 403 50.83 31.44 49.33
CA LEU A 403 49.49 31.72 48.81
C LEU A 403 49.49 31.97 47.31
N GLY A 404 50.53 32.64 46.80
CA GLY A 404 50.64 32.95 45.38
C GLY A 404 51.44 34.20 45.07
N CYS A 405 51.50 34.54 43.80
CA CYS A 405 52.11 35.74 43.26
C CYS A 405 51.03 36.79 42.98
N TYR A 406 51.12 37.95 43.63
CA TYR A 406 50.15 39.03 43.50
C TYR A 406 50.82 40.34 43.10
N GLY A 407 50.12 41.13 42.29
CA GLY A 407 50.60 42.44 41.84
C GLY A 407 50.76 43.43 42.99
N ASP A 408 51.62 44.41 42.79
CA ASP A 408 51.79 45.57 43.66
C ASP A 408 51.83 46.86 42.80
N ALA A 409 51.67 48.01 43.42
CA ALA A 409 51.65 49.30 42.73
C ALA A 409 52.17 50.41 43.65
N PRO A 410 52.38 51.64 43.17
CA PRO A 410 52.77 52.76 44.04
C PRO A 410 51.83 52.96 45.23
N ASN A 411 50.53 52.74 45.04
CA ASN A 411 49.60 52.51 46.15
C ASN A 411 49.75 51.05 46.60
N ARG A 412 50.47 50.82 47.69
CA ARG A 412 50.97 49.49 48.03
C ARG A 412 49.84 48.50 48.38
N ALA A 413 49.92 47.28 47.84
CA ALA A 413 49.08 46.15 48.26
C ALA A 413 49.43 45.63 49.65
N MET A 414 50.70 45.75 50.03
CA MET A 414 51.21 45.39 51.35
C MET A 414 52.22 46.45 51.82
N SER A 415 52.17 46.82 53.09
CA SER A 415 53.05 47.83 53.66
C SER A 415 54.48 47.32 53.73
N LEU A 416 55.43 48.06 53.16
CA LEU A 416 56.84 47.69 53.21
C LEU A 416 57.43 47.91 54.61
N TYR A 417 58.02 46.86 55.17
CA TYR A 417 58.79 46.95 56.40
C TYR A 417 60.13 47.65 56.16
N ASN A 418 60.54 48.50 57.12
CA ASN A 418 61.82 49.20 57.11
C ASN A 418 62.12 49.91 55.77
N GLY A 419 61.14 50.65 55.25
CA GLY A 419 61.27 51.43 54.01
C GLY A 419 61.51 50.61 52.74
N GLY A 420 61.27 49.29 52.77
CA GLY A 420 61.52 48.42 51.61
C GLY A 420 62.98 48.00 51.45
N SER A 421 63.74 47.93 52.53
CA SER A 421 65.11 47.39 52.50
C SER A 421 65.13 45.96 51.93
N GLN A 422 65.92 45.74 50.87
CA GLN A 422 66.10 44.43 50.23
C GLN A 422 67.12 43.55 50.97
N LYS A 423 66.79 43.07 52.16
CA LYS A 423 67.73 42.28 52.99
C LYS A 423 67.10 41.13 53.78
N TYR A 424 65.87 40.78 53.46
CA TYR A 424 65.10 39.79 54.22
C TYR A 424 64.91 38.53 53.40
N ASN A 425 65.21 37.38 54.01
CA ASN A 425 64.81 36.08 53.48
C ASN A 425 63.39 35.70 53.96
N LEU A 426 62.88 34.55 53.51
CA LEU A 426 61.55 34.04 53.90
C LEU A 426 61.36 33.97 55.42
N GLN A 427 62.30 33.35 56.14
CA GLN A 427 62.19 33.10 57.58
C GLN A 427 62.24 34.41 58.38
N GLN A 428 63.12 35.34 57.99
CA GLN A 428 63.22 36.66 58.61
C GLN A 428 61.93 37.46 58.38
N CYS A 429 61.42 37.50 57.16
CA CYS A 429 60.19 38.24 56.88
C CYS A 429 58.97 37.61 57.57
N GLN A 430 58.92 36.28 57.67
CA GLN A 430 57.89 35.58 58.44
C GLN A 430 57.94 35.95 59.93
N GLN A 431 59.12 35.94 60.55
CA GLN A 431 59.30 36.32 61.96
C GLN A 431 58.92 37.78 62.20
N ILE A 432 59.34 38.68 61.31
CA ILE A 432 58.95 40.10 61.36
C ILE A 432 57.43 40.23 61.29
N ALA A 433 56.79 39.54 60.35
CA ALA A 433 55.35 39.57 60.20
C ALA A 433 54.63 39.07 61.46
N GLN A 434 55.08 37.96 62.05
CA GLN A 434 54.55 37.43 63.30
C GLN A 434 54.71 38.42 64.47
N GLN A 435 55.89 39.03 64.62
CA GLN A 435 56.17 40.04 65.65
C GLN A 435 55.33 41.30 65.50
N ASN A 436 54.95 41.65 64.27
CA ASN A 436 54.11 42.80 63.96
C ASN A 436 52.61 42.45 63.88
N GLY A 437 52.20 41.23 64.25
CA GLY A 437 50.80 40.81 64.22
C GLY A 437 50.19 40.73 62.80
N ALA A 438 51.03 40.64 61.77
CA ALA A 438 50.58 40.53 60.39
C ALA A 438 50.10 39.10 60.07
N THR A 439 48.99 38.97 59.35
CA THR A 439 48.48 37.66 58.87
C THR A 439 49.21 37.18 57.63
N TYR A 440 49.68 38.10 56.81
CA TYR A 440 50.34 37.84 55.53
C TYR A 440 51.66 38.58 55.46
N PHE A 441 52.62 37.95 54.79
CA PHE A 441 53.87 38.59 54.43
C PHE A 441 54.22 38.33 52.97
N GLY A 442 54.87 39.31 52.35
CA GLY A 442 55.26 39.29 50.94
C GLY A 442 56.76 39.44 50.79
N LEU A 443 57.38 38.62 49.95
CA LEU A 443 58.73 38.86 49.47
C LEU A 443 58.65 39.55 48.09
N GLN A 444 59.28 40.72 47.96
CA GLN A 444 59.26 41.51 46.72
C GLN A 444 60.67 41.87 46.24
N ASN A 445 60.81 41.95 44.91
CA ASN A 445 61.95 42.45 44.17
C ASN A 445 63.28 41.84 44.63
N SER A 446 63.37 40.52 44.66
CA SER A 446 64.63 39.82 44.95
C SER A 446 65.31 39.34 43.67
N SER A 447 66.63 39.51 43.59
CA SER A 447 67.46 39.02 42.48
C SER A 447 68.05 37.61 42.72
N SER A 448 68.02 37.12 43.97
CA SER A 448 68.60 35.81 44.36
C SER A 448 67.72 34.99 45.31
N GLY A 449 66.62 35.54 45.80
CA GLY A 449 65.74 34.90 46.78
C GLY A 449 66.18 34.98 48.23
N THR A 450 67.40 35.44 48.49
CA THR A 450 67.99 35.55 49.83
C THR A 450 67.80 36.93 50.45
N ASN A 451 67.78 37.97 49.62
CA ASN A 451 67.62 39.37 50.03
C ASN A 451 66.44 39.97 49.26
N ALA A 452 65.25 39.95 49.87
CA ALA A 452 64.03 40.54 49.33
C ALA A 452 63.59 41.72 50.20
N GLN A 453 62.67 42.53 49.66
CA GLN A 453 61.87 43.42 50.48
C GLN A 453 60.84 42.59 51.26
N CYS A 454 60.57 42.99 52.50
CA CYS A 454 59.53 42.37 53.32
C CYS A 454 58.30 43.28 53.36
N ALA A 455 57.17 42.76 52.91
CA ALA A 455 55.90 43.48 52.94
C ALA A 455 54.93 42.79 53.91
N LEU A 456 54.17 43.55 54.69
CA LEU A 456 53.29 43.05 55.75
C LEU A 456 51.85 43.49 55.48
N SER A 457 50.89 42.61 55.76
CA SER A 457 49.46 42.94 55.72
C SER A 457 48.65 41.97 56.57
N SER A 458 47.49 42.41 57.05
CA SER A 458 46.45 41.54 57.62
C SER A 458 45.14 41.60 56.83
N ASN A 459 45.12 42.33 55.72
CA ASN A 459 43.95 42.50 54.88
C ASN A 459 44.15 41.77 53.54
N TRP A 460 43.44 40.65 53.35
CA TRP A 460 43.54 39.86 52.11
C TRP A 460 43.03 40.63 50.88
N SER A 461 41.94 41.40 51.03
CA SER A 461 41.38 42.19 49.93
C SER A 461 42.40 43.19 49.40
N GLN A 462 43.11 43.87 50.31
CA GLN A 462 44.20 44.78 49.93
C GLN A 462 45.41 44.02 49.37
N THR A 463 45.81 42.91 50.00
CA THR A 463 46.97 42.10 49.59
C THR A 463 46.83 41.55 48.16
N SER A 464 45.60 41.20 47.76
CA SER A 464 45.28 40.63 46.46
C SER A 464 44.65 41.63 45.48
N GLN A 465 44.57 42.92 45.82
CA GLN A 465 43.80 43.93 45.08
C GLN A 465 44.22 44.12 43.61
N TYR A 466 45.49 43.83 43.29
CA TYR A 466 46.03 43.93 41.93
C TYR A 466 46.01 42.60 41.17
N GLY A 467 45.37 41.57 41.73
CA GLY A 467 45.23 40.27 41.10
C GLY A 467 46.55 39.52 40.99
N ARG A 468 46.52 38.44 40.20
CA ARG A 468 47.66 37.54 39.97
C ARG A 468 48.77 38.24 39.19
N ALA A 469 50.00 38.13 39.69
CA ALA A 469 51.21 38.51 38.97
C ALA A 469 51.92 37.26 38.41
N GLY A 470 52.64 37.43 37.29
CA GLY A 470 53.32 36.34 36.58
C GLY A 470 54.84 36.31 36.78
N ASN A 471 55.40 37.26 37.52
CA ASN A 471 56.84 37.51 37.62
C ASN A 471 57.45 37.13 38.98
N CYS A 472 56.77 36.32 39.79
CA CYS A 472 57.42 35.68 40.94
C CYS A 472 58.31 34.53 40.47
N THR A 473 59.46 34.38 41.10
CA THR A 473 60.45 33.34 40.76
C THR A 473 60.70 32.45 41.97
N GLN A 474 60.88 31.16 41.71
CA GLN A 474 61.31 30.22 42.74
C GLN A 474 62.81 30.37 42.97
N THR A 475 63.19 30.32 44.23
CA THR A 475 64.55 30.49 44.73
C THR A 475 65.19 29.13 45.01
N SER A 476 66.50 29.09 45.20
CA SER A 476 67.25 27.82 45.37
C SER A 476 66.83 26.99 46.59
N ASN A 477 66.21 27.60 47.60
CA ASN A 477 65.67 26.90 48.77
C ASN A 477 64.20 26.48 48.63
N GLY A 478 63.62 26.63 47.42
CA GLY A 478 62.24 26.27 47.10
C GLY A 478 61.19 27.33 47.45
N SER A 479 61.55 28.41 48.17
CA SER A 479 60.68 29.57 48.39
C SER A 479 60.54 30.43 47.14
N TRP A 480 59.61 31.38 47.14
CA TRP A 480 59.26 32.26 46.03
C TRP A 480 59.49 33.70 46.43
N SER A 481 59.96 34.51 45.48
CA SER A 481 60.05 35.95 45.63
C SER A 481 59.41 36.64 44.44
N GLY A 482 58.72 37.75 44.69
CA GLY A 482 58.19 38.60 43.63
C GLY A 482 59.30 39.31 42.86
N GLY A 483 59.05 39.59 41.59
CA GLY A 483 59.82 40.58 40.82
C GLY A 483 59.40 42.02 41.17
N GLY A 484 59.86 42.98 40.38
CA GLY A 484 59.41 44.38 40.50
C GLY A 484 57.88 44.48 40.50
N TRP A 485 57.33 45.20 41.48
CA TRP A 485 55.88 45.42 41.65
C TRP A 485 55.06 44.13 41.76
N SER A 486 55.61 43.09 42.39
CA SER A 486 54.86 41.88 42.74
C SER A 486 55.30 41.36 44.10
N ASN A 487 54.37 40.77 44.83
CA ASN A 487 54.63 40.12 46.11
C ASN A 487 54.44 38.62 45.93
N ALA A 488 55.46 37.82 46.28
CA ALA A 488 55.24 36.42 46.60
C ALA A 488 54.66 36.37 48.01
N VAL A 489 53.36 36.12 48.12
CA VAL A 489 52.60 36.25 49.37
C VAL A 489 52.52 34.91 50.10
N TYR A 490 52.72 34.98 51.41
CA TYR A 490 52.71 33.88 52.35
C TYR A 490 51.79 34.16 53.52
N ASN A 491 51.22 33.10 54.09
CA ASN A 491 50.58 33.16 55.39
C ASN A 491 51.63 33.06 56.50
N THR A 492 51.49 33.84 57.58
CA THR A 492 52.37 33.75 58.75
C THR A 492 52.20 32.45 59.54
N SER A 493 51.07 31.77 59.37
CA SER A 493 50.75 30.46 59.94
C SER A 493 51.02 29.32 58.96
N LEU A 494 51.64 28.24 59.44
CA LEU A 494 51.94 27.01 58.68
C LEU A 494 51.03 25.87 59.17
N PRO A 495 50.43 25.03 58.28
CA PRO A 495 50.26 25.15 56.82
C PRO A 495 48.86 25.67 56.44
N GLN A 496 48.74 26.84 55.79
CA GLN A 496 47.43 27.43 55.43
C GLN A 496 47.44 28.12 54.04
N SER A 497 47.50 27.32 52.97
CA SER A 497 47.31 27.82 51.60
C SER A 497 45.92 27.51 51.05
N ASN A 498 45.55 28.22 49.99
CA ASN A 498 44.31 28.02 49.25
C ASN A 498 44.55 27.14 48.02
N TYR A 499 43.66 26.19 47.80
CA TYR A 499 43.68 25.28 46.67
C TYR A 499 42.28 25.18 46.08
N VAL A 500 42.23 24.98 44.77
CA VAL A 500 41.00 24.76 44.02
C VAL A 500 41.15 23.46 43.25
N LEU A 501 40.17 22.58 43.39
CA LEU A 501 39.97 21.43 42.51
C LEU A 501 38.92 21.79 41.47
N VAL A 502 39.19 21.54 40.19
CA VAL A 502 38.26 21.81 39.08
C VAL A 502 38.13 20.59 38.16
N LEU A 503 36.91 20.35 37.69
CA LEU A 503 36.59 19.37 36.65
C LEU A 503 36.33 20.10 35.33
N GLN A 504 36.94 19.61 34.26
CA GLN A 504 36.87 20.18 32.92
C GLN A 504 36.15 19.22 31.96
N ASP A 505 35.44 19.76 30.96
CA ASP A 505 34.74 18.96 29.94
C ASP A 505 35.72 18.17 29.04
N ASN A 506 37.00 18.55 29.03
CA ASN A 506 38.06 17.80 28.35
C ASN A 506 38.45 16.49 29.05
N GLY A 507 37.72 16.09 30.10
CA GLY A 507 37.96 14.85 30.84
C GLY A 507 38.95 14.96 31.99
N ASN A 508 39.55 16.12 32.24
CA ASN A 508 40.55 16.29 33.29
C ASN A 508 39.97 16.77 34.62
N MET A 509 40.55 16.31 35.72
CA MET A 509 40.36 16.82 37.08
C MET A 509 41.69 17.32 37.60
N MET A 510 41.76 18.58 38.00
CA MET A 510 43.02 19.21 38.41
C MET A 510 42.88 19.99 39.71
N ILE A 511 43.95 20.01 40.49
CA ILE A 511 44.12 20.82 41.69
C ILE A 511 45.20 21.85 41.40
N PHE A 512 44.94 23.11 41.69
CA PHE A 512 45.93 24.19 41.60
C PHE A 512 45.87 25.06 42.86
N ARG A 513 46.99 25.74 43.17
CA ARG A 513 47.04 26.73 44.25
C ARG A 513 46.25 27.97 43.83
N GLY A 514 45.40 28.50 44.69
CA GLY A 514 44.56 29.64 44.37
C GLY A 514 43.35 29.77 45.25
N SER A 515 42.78 30.97 45.31
CA SER A 515 41.55 31.24 46.04
C SER A 515 40.27 30.90 45.24
N ASN A 516 40.36 30.91 43.90
CA ASN A 516 39.25 30.63 42.99
C ASN A 516 39.77 30.27 41.58
N ILE A 517 38.86 30.01 40.64
CA ILE A 517 39.20 29.57 39.28
C ILE A 517 39.99 30.57 38.43
N ASN A 518 39.89 31.87 38.74
CA ASN A 518 40.62 32.94 38.06
C ASN A 518 41.98 33.23 38.73
N ASP A 519 42.27 32.62 39.87
CA ASP A 519 43.48 32.83 40.68
C ASP A 519 44.40 31.60 40.61
N ASN A 520 44.77 31.18 39.40
CA ASN A 520 45.61 29.99 39.23
C ASN A 520 47.09 30.28 39.51
N GLN A 521 47.54 30.00 40.74
CA GLN A 521 48.90 30.21 41.25
C GLN A 521 49.84 29.00 41.04
N GLY A 522 49.45 28.07 40.17
CA GLY A 522 50.26 26.91 39.80
C GLY A 522 49.59 25.58 40.10
N MET A 523 49.76 24.62 39.19
CA MET A 523 49.19 23.27 39.30
C MET A 523 49.86 22.48 40.43
N ILE A 524 49.04 21.80 41.24
CA ILE A 524 49.48 20.90 42.30
C ILE A 524 49.44 19.44 41.84
N TRP A 525 48.30 19.03 41.28
CA TRP A 525 48.06 17.66 40.85
C TRP A 525 46.99 17.62 39.75
N GLN A 526 46.99 16.58 38.92
CA GLN A 526 45.92 16.29 37.97
C GLN A 526 45.73 14.78 37.78
N SER A 527 44.53 14.38 37.35
CA SER A 527 44.18 12.98 37.10
C SER A 527 44.87 12.39 35.87
N GLY A 528 45.29 13.22 34.90
CA GLY A 528 45.92 12.76 33.66
C GLY A 528 44.92 12.11 32.69
N THR A 529 43.63 12.43 32.82
CA THR A 529 42.52 11.80 32.08
C THR A 529 42.02 12.66 30.91
N THR A 530 42.78 13.66 30.50
CA THR A 530 42.46 14.52 29.35
C THR A 530 42.22 13.68 28.09
N GLY A 531 41.10 13.91 27.40
CA GLY A 531 40.73 13.20 26.17
C GLY A 531 40.17 11.80 26.38
N GLN A 532 40.03 11.33 27.63
CA GLN A 532 39.48 10.00 27.94
C GLN A 532 37.97 10.04 28.23
N GLN A 533 37.36 11.22 28.29
CA GLN A 533 35.92 11.37 28.43
C GLN A 533 35.19 10.76 27.23
N GLN A 534 34.03 10.18 27.51
CA GLN A 534 33.12 9.63 26.50
C GLN A 534 31.93 10.57 26.37
N ASP A 535 30.75 10.12 26.74
CA ASP A 535 29.52 10.88 26.58
C ASP A 535 29.24 11.79 27.78
N ALA A 536 28.53 12.88 27.53
CA ALA A 536 27.98 13.72 28.59
C ALA A 536 26.73 13.10 29.21
N ASN A 537 26.57 13.26 30.52
CA ASN A 537 25.33 12.98 31.23
C ASN A 537 24.87 14.25 31.96
N SER A 538 23.79 14.85 31.46
CA SER A 538 23.27 16.10 32.00
C SER A 538 22.78 15.99 33.45
N ALA A 539 22.51 14.78 33.98
CA ALA A 539 22.20 14.56 35.39
C ALA A 539 23.41 14.82 36.31
N TYR A 540 24.62 14.72 35.77
CA TYR A 540 25.88 14.91 36.45
C TYR A 540 26.62 16.20 36.02
N ALA A 541 25.91 17.12 35.36
CA ALA A 541 26.44 18.45 35.09
C ALA A 541 26.70 19.22 36.39
N ALA A 542 27.70 20.11 36.37
CA ALA A 542 28.15 20.90 37.52
C ALA A 542 27.00 21.58 38.30
N ALA A 543 26.03 22.14 37.59
CA ALA A 543 24.87 22.83 38.16
C ALA A 543 23.98 21.93 39.05
N LYS A 544 24.03 20.60 38.86
CA LYS A 544 23.29 19.61 39.65
C LYS A 544 24.12 18.96 40.76
N GLY A 545 25.42 19.22 40.79
CA GLY A 545 26.34 18.72 41.83
C GLY A 545 26.17 19.46 43.15
N LYS A 546 26.80 18.93 44.21
CA LYS A 546 26.69 19.45 45.59
C LYS A 546 26.88 20.96 45.71
N TYR A 547 27.80 21.51 44.93
CA TYR A 547 28.18 22.92 44.99
C TYR A 547 27.61 23.78 43.86
N GLY A 548 26.82 23.19 42.93
CA GLY A 548 26.26 23.89 41.78
C GLY A 548 27.30 24.45 40.79
N LYS A 549 28.57 24.04 40.89
CA LYS A 549 29.71 24.54 40.11
C LYS A 549 30.74 23.43 39.89
N ASN A 550 31.60 23.61 38.91
CA ASN A 550 32.57 22.59 38.49
C ASN A 550 33.89 22.61 39.28
N TRP A 551 33.94 23.32 40.41
CA TRP A 551 35.12 23.45 41.25
C TRP A 551 34.80 23.56 42.73
N ILE A 552 35.76 23.20 43.58
CA ILE A 552 35.69 23.27 45.04
C ILE A 552 36.98 23.85 45.60
N THR A 553 36.93 24.44 46.79
CA THR A 553 38.09 25.04 47.48
C THR A 553 38.54 24.22 48.69
N SER A 554 39.76 24.47 49.19
CA SER A 554 40.27 23.88 50.43
C SER A 554 39.22 23.84 51.54
N GLY A 555 39.14 22.70 52.24
CA GLY A 555 38.16 22.43 53.29
C GLY A 555 36.81 21.89 52.80
N SER A 556 36.53 21.93 51.49
CA SER A 556 35.30 21.36 50.92
C SER A 556 35.28 19.83 51.10
N THR A 557 34.17 19.31 51.60
CA THR A 557 33.96 17.86 51.83
C THR A 557 32.86 17.27 50.96
N MET A 558 32.96 16.00 50.63
CA MET A 558 31.92 15.23 49.94
C MET A 558 31.63 13.97 50.74
N ALA A 559 30.40 13.84 51.23
CA ALA A 559 29.91 12.63 51.88
C ALA A 559 29.45 11.61 50.83
N ALA A 560 29.19 10.38 51.24
CA ALA A 560 28.65 9.35 50.37
C ALA A 560 27.38 9.82 49.64
N GLY A 561 27.39 9.75 48.30
CA GLY A 561 26.33 10.19 47.39
C GLY A 561 26.59 11.56 46.77
N ASP A 562 27.44 12.39 47.37
CA ASP A 562 27.79 13.71 46.83
C ASP A 562 28.62 13.57 45.55
N PHE A 563 28.47 14.55 44.65
CA PHE A 563 29.31 14.67 43.47
C PHE A 563 29.63 16.11 43.09
N VAL A 564 30.72 16.27 42.36
CA VAL A 564 31.07 17.47 41.58
C VAL A 564 31.16 17.06 40.12
N GLY A 565 30.51 17.82 39.23
CA GLY A 565 30.49 17.56 37.79
C GLY A 565 31.32 18.56 37.00
N SER A 566 31.78 18.18 35.81
CA SER A 566 32.20 19.14 34.77
C SER A 566 31.02 19.99 34.28
N PRO A 567 31.25 21.16 33.64
CA PRO A 567 30.18 22.06 33.20
C PRO A 567 29.04 21.36 32.45
N ASN A 568 29.34 20.51 31.48
CA ASN A 568 28.36 19.81 30.66
C ASN A 568 28.08 18.36 31.11
N GLY A 569 28.74 17.88 32.16
CA GLY A 569 28.54 16.53 32.69
C GLY A 569 29.26 15.43 31.91
N TYR A 570 30.34 15.73 31.20
CA TYR A 570 31.23 14.73 30.59
C TYR A 570 31.96 13.87 31.62
N ILE A 571 32.29 14.46 32.77
CA ILE A 571 32.86 13.77 33.91
C ILE A 571 32.21 14.20 35.22
N ALA A 572 32.22 13.30 36.20
CA ALA A 572 31.82 13.61 37.57
C ALA A 572 32.67 12.85 38.59
N LEU A 573 33.14 13.57 39.61
CA LEU A 573 33.80 13.02 40.78
C LEU A 573 32.72 12.71 41.82
N ILE A 574 32.57 11.44 42.18
CA ILE A 574 31.49 10.94 43.04
C ILE A 574 32.11 10.26 44.26
N MET A 575 31.68 10.67 45.46
CA MET A 575 31.95 9.91 46.68
C MET A 575 30.91 8.80 46.81
N GLN A 576 31.32 7.55 46.71
CA GLN A 576 30.43 6.39 46.67
C GLN A 576 30.03 5.91 48.07
N LYS A 577 28.92 5.18 48.16
CA LYS A 577 28.41 4.63 49.43
C LYS A 577 29.31 3.54 50.02
N ASP A 578 30.06 2.85 49.18
CA ASP A 578 31.04 1.83 49.57
C ASP A 578 32.36 2.44 50.11
N GLY A 579 32.46 3.78 50.14
CA GLY A 579 33.63 4.50 50.63
C GLY A 579 34.69 4.84 49.59
N ASN A 580 34.45 4.54 48.31
CA ASN A 580 35.36 4.87 47.23
C ASN A 580 35.12 6.29 46.67
N LEU A 581 36.17 7.00 46.29
CA LEU A 581 36.07 8.26 45.55
C LEU A 581 36.44 7.99 44.09
N VAL A 582 35.54 8.28 43.16
CA VAL A 582 35.71 7.85 41.76
C VAL A 582 35.36 8.97 40.80
N LEU A 583 36.25 9.22 39.83
CA LEU A 583 36.00 10.06 38.67
C LEU A 583 35.43 9.19 37.55
N TYR A 584 34.22 9.49 37.12
CA TYR A 584 33.51 8.78 36.06
C TYR A 584 33.37 9.63 34.80
N THR A 585 33.34 8.96 33.65
CA THR A 585 32.66 9.42 32.43
C THR A 585 31.47 8.52 32.14
N PHE A 586 30.67 8.83 31.12
CA PHE A 586 29.40 8.16 30.85
C PHE A 586 29.38 7.50 29.48
N THR A 587 28.56 6.48 29.35
CA THR A 587 28.22 5.85 28.08
C THR A 587 26.75 6.09 27.79
N GLN A 588 26.43 6.36 26.54
CA GLN A 588 25.06 6.45 26.05
C GLN A 588 24.75 5.29 25.10
N ALA A 589 23.48 4.87 25.08
CA ALA A 589 22.94 3.99 24.04
C ALA A 589 21.67 4.62 23.44
N PRO A 590 21.25 4.21 22.23
CA PRO A 590 20.00 4.66 21.67
C PRO A 590 18.84 4.43 22.66
N ASN A 591 18.00 5.45 22.85
CA ASN A 591 16.81 5.35 23.70
C ASN A 591 15.67 4.56 23.02
N CYS A 592 16.00 3.74 22.03
CA CYS A 592 15.07 2.83 21.39
C CYS A 592 15.64 1.42 21.48
N GLN A 593 14.79 0.48 21.86
CA GLN A 593 15.15 -0.88 22.18
C GLN A 593 14.25 -1.87 21.44
N LYS A 594 14.78 -3.07 21.20
CA LYS A 594 14.00 -4.15 20.61
C LYS A 594 12.88 -4.55 21.58
N ILE A 595 11.65 -4.55 21.07
CA ILE A 595 10.46 -5.07 21.75
C ILE A 595 10.39 -6.59 21.58
N ASN A 596 10.78 -7.06 20.40
CA ASN A 596 10.97 -8.46 20.02
C ASN A 596 12.03 -8.54 18.90
N ASP A 597 12.29 -9.72 18.36
CA ASP A 597 13.35 -9.94 17.35
C ASP A 597 13.19 -9.06 16.09
N LYS A 598 11.99 -8.56 15.81
CA LYS A 598 11.69 -7.76 14.61
C LYS A 598 11.58 -6.27 14.91
N ASN A 599 10.82 -5.88 15.93
CA ASN A 599 10.36 -4.50 16.11
C ASN A 599 11.12 -3.77 17.24
N THR A 600 11.42 -2.51 17.00
CA THR A 600 12.04 -1.54 17.91
C THR A 600 10.99 -0.54 18.42
N GLY A 601 11.03 -0.23 19.72
CA GLY A 601 10.20 0.77 20.40
C GLY A 601 11.05 1.81 21.11
N GLY A 602 10.57 3.04 21.21
CA GLY A 602 11.26 4.10 21.93
C GLY A 602 10.96 4.09 23.43
N GLY A 603 11.91 4.52 24.24
CA GLY A 603 11.74 4.84 25.64
C GLY A 603 11.02 6.18 25.85
N ILE A 604 11.08 6.71 27.06
CA ILE A 604 10.50 8.02 27.41
C ILE A 604 11.12 9.10 26.53
N LEU A 605 10.29 9.90 25.86
CA LEU A 605 10.70 10.97 24.93
C LEU A 605 11.58 10.49 23.76
N ALA A 606 11.43 9.23 23.33
CA ALA A 606 12.06 8.72 22.12
C ALA A 606 11.02 8.11 21.17
N ASN A 607 11.09 8.51 19.91
CA ASN A 607 10.27 7.99 18.84
C ASN A 607 11.08 6.94 18.07
N ALA A 608 10.69 5.66 18.15
CA ALA A 608 11.19 4.63 17.24
C ALA A 608 10.36 4.68 15.95
N VAL A 609 10.90 5.31 14.91
CA VAL A 609 10.16 5.70 13.70
C VAL A 609 10.27 4.67 12.59
N TYR A 610 9.16 4.44 11.89
CA TYR A 610 9.04 3.60 10.71
C TYR A 610 8.42 4.36 9.55
N ASP A 611 8.87 4.06 8.33
CA ASP A 611 8.32 4.56 7.06
C ASP A 611 7.46 3.46 6.43
N ILE A 612 6.16 3.73 6.25
CA ILE A 612 5.21 2.83 5.60
C ILE A 612 5.49 2.78 4.07
N GLY A 613 6.15 3.80 3.52
CA GLY A 613 6.53 3.91 2.11
C GLY A 613 5.46 4.55 1.23
N ASN A 614 4.18 4.48 1.60
CA ASN A 614 3.06 5.10 0.88
C ASN A 614 2.02 5.66 1.86
N VAL A 615 1.17 6.57 1.34
CA VAL A 615 0.05 7.16 2.08
C VAL A 615 -1.26 6.83 1.38
N GLY A 616 -2.20 6.23 2.12
CA GLY A 616 -3.54 5.96 1.60
C GLY A 616 -4.37 7.24 1.43
N ILE A 617 -5.33 7.21 0.50
CA ILE A 617 -6.17 8.34 0.09
C ILE A 617 -7.60 8.04 0.50
N SER A 618 -7.99 8.55 1.67
CA SER A 618 -9.31 8.28 2.27
C SER A 618 -10.48 8.68 1.37
N ALA A 619 -10.32 9.71 0.53
CA ALA A 619 -11.34 10.17 -0.42
C ALA A 619 -11.72 9.12 -1.48
N ASN A 620 -10.81 8.19 -1.80
CA ASN A 620 -11.05 7.14 -2.78
C ASN A 620 -11.77 5.93 -2.18
N MET A 621 -11.83 5.84 -0.85
CA MET A 621 -12.42 4.69 -0.19
C MET A 621 -13.90 4.53 -0.51
N GLY A 622 -14.32 3.30 -0.76
CA GLY A 622 -15.71 2.98 -1.07
C GLY A 622 -16.12 3.23 -2.53
N GLN A 623 -15.25 3.81 -3.35
CA GLN A 623 -15.53 4.09 -4.76
C GLN A 623 -15.59 2.80 -5.57
N VAL A 624 -16.46 2.80 -6.60
CA VAL A 624 -16.59 1.70 -7.56
C VAL A 624 -16.43 2.27 -8.96
N ALA A 625 -15.57 1.65 -9.77
CA ALA A 625 -15.31 2.10 -11.12
C ALA A 625 -15.06 0.93 -12.07
N TYR A 626 -15.18 1.19 -13.37
CA TYR A 626 -14.72 0.29 -14.42
C TYR A 626 -13.33 0.73 -14.91
N VAL A 627 -12.39 -0.21 -15.04
CA VAL A 627 -11.08 0.04 -15.66
C VAL A 627 -11.16 -0.42 -17.11
N ASP A 628 -11.00 0.49 -18.05
CA ASP A 628 -11.12 0.20 -19.48
C ASP A 628 -9.89 -0.54 -20.04
N PRO A 629 -9.91 -0.95 -21.32
CA PRO A 629 -8.78 -1.64 -21.95
C PRO A 629 -7.44 -0.89 -21.92
N ASP A 630 -7.48 0.43 -21.74
CA ASP A 630 -6.34 1.34 -21.77
C ASP A 630 -5.97 1.84 -20.36
N SER A 631 -6.43 1.15 -19.31
CA SER A 631 -6.17 1.48 -17.90
C SER A 631 -6.76 2.83 -17.44
N GLN A 632 -7.79 3.33 -18.13
CA GLN A 632 -8.54 4.50 -17.72
C GLN A 632 -9.70 4.10 -16.80
N ILE A 633 -9.97 4.94 -15.80
CA ILE A 633 -11.01 4.65 -14.82
C ILE A 633 -12.29 5.43 -15.11
N HIS A 634 -13.42 4.72 -15.04
CA HIS A 634 -14.76 5.26 -15.24
C HIS A 634 -15.60 5.01 -13.99
N PRO A 635 -15.76 5.99 -13.10
CA PRO A 635 -16.55 5.84 -11.88
C PRO A 635 -18.01 5.51 -12.17
N TYR A 636 -18.59 4.59 -11.39
CA TYR A 636 -20.02 4.33 -11.43
C TYR A 636 -20.78 5.40 -10.63
N PRO A 637 -21.97 5.84 -11.10
CA PRO A 637 -22.85 6.65 -10.26
C PRO A 637 -23.30 5.82 -9.05
N THR A 638 -23.45 6.46 -7.89
CA THR A 638 -23.84 5.79 -6.63
C THR A 638 -25.19 5.06 -6.75
N THR A 639 -26.08 5.52 -7.63
CA THR A 639 -27.37 4.87 -7.93
C THR A 639 -27.25 3.52 -8.62
N ASN A 640 -26.10 3.22 -9.26
CA ASN A 640 -25.83 1.94 -9.93
C ASN A 640 -24.96 0.99 -9.08
N VAL A 641 -24.75 1.32 -7.81
CA VAL A 641 -23.92 0.56 -6.87
C VAL A 641 -24.76 0.12 -5.67
N LYS A 642 -24.64 -1.14 -5.27
CA LYS A 642 -25.29 -1.67 -4.06
C LYS A 642 -24.33 -2.53 -3.24
N ASN A 643 -24.73 -2.87 -2.02
CA ASN A 643 -23.97 -3.78 -1.18
C ASN A 643 -23.93 -5.20 -1.78
N ALA A 644 -22.75 -5.82 -1.75
CA ALA A 644 -22.57 -7.23 -2.02
C ALA A 644 -22.76 -8.06 -0.74
N ASN A 645 -22.69 -9.39 -0.87
CA ASN A 645 -22.71 -10.31 0.28
C ASN A 645 -21.31 -10.80 0.68
N THR A 646 -20.27 -10.16 0.13
CA THR A 646 -18.85 -10.41 0.41
C THR A 646 -18.27 -9.26 1.25
N TYR A 647 -17.16 -9.54 1.93
CA TYR A 647 -16.56 -8.62 2.89
C TYR A 647 -15.03 -8.64 2.77
N THR A 648 -14.44 -7.45 2.93
CA THR A 648 -13.00 -7.26 3.03
C THR A 648 -12.61 -6.93 4.46
N SER A 649 -11.64 -7.65 5.02
CA SER A 649 -11.02 -7.24 6.27
C SER A 649 -10.22 -5.97 6.02
N ILE A 650 -10.49 -4.90 6.78
CA ILE A 650 -9.69 -3.69 6.66
C ILE A 650 -8.30 -3.99 7.20
N MET A 651 -8.23 -4.41 8.48
CA MET A 651 -7.01 -4.76 9.20
C MET A 651 -7.35 -5.61 10.45
N GLU A 652 -6.42 -6.45 10.87
CA GLU A 652 -6.50 -7.22 12.12
C GLU A 652 -6.35 -6.32 13.36
N ASN A 653 -6.81 -6.80 14.52
CA ASN A 653 -6.69 -6.14 15.82
C ASN A 653 -7.25 -4.71 15.88
N THR A 654 -8.28 -4.46 15.07
CA THR A 654 -8.90 -3.15 14.91
C THR A 654 -10.40 -3.26 15.17
N ASN A 655 -10.92 -2.35 15.98
CA ASN A 655 -12.34 -2.18 16.28
C ASN A 655 -12.82 -0.85 15.73
N ILE A 656 -14.13 -0.75 15.47
CA ILE A 656 -14.83 0.51 15.30
C ILE A 656 -15.83 0.67 16.46
N PRO A 657 -15.45 1.36 17.56
CA PRO A 657 -16.37 1.59 18.67
C PRO A 657 -17.64 2.34 18.26
N GLY A 658 -18.76 1.96 18.87
CA GLY A 658 -20.07 2.54 18.55
C GLY A 658 -20.61 2.10 17.18
N ASN A 659 -21.66 2.78 16.73
CA ASN A 659 -22.37 2.50 15.47
C ASN A 659 -22.93 1.08 15.35
N ASP A 660 -23.05 0.36 16.47
CA ASP A 660 -23.70 -0.94 16.51
C ASP A 660 -25.15 -0.80 16.06
N ILE A 661 -25.58 -1.73 15.21
CA ILE A 661 -26.99 -1.81 14.85
C ILE A 661 -27.74 -2.37 16.07
N PRO A 662 -28.70 -1.61 16.65
CA PRO A 662 -29.42 -2.06 17.83
C PRO A 662 -30.08 -3.43 17.59
N GLY A 663 -29.83 -4.38 18.49
CA GLY A 663 -30.41 -5.73 18.43
C GLY A 663 -29.83 -6.66 17.37
N ALA A 664 -28.82 -6.26 16.59
CA ALA A 664 -28.21 -7.11 15.55
C ALA A 664 -26.97 -7.88 16.00
N ALA A 665 -26.49 -7.64 17.22
CA ALA A 665 -25.32 -8.34 17.77
C ALA A 665 -25.61 -9.84 17.92
N LEU A 666 -24.65 -10.68 17.53
CA LEU A 666 -24.74 -12.13 17.68
C LEU A 666 -23.69 -12.62 18.67
N ASN A 667 -24.11 -13.47 19.61
CA ASN A 667 -23.23 -14.17 20.53
C ASN A 667 -22.97 -15.60 20.04
N ASN A 668 -21.85 -16.19 20.46
CA ASN A 668 -21.50 -17.58 20.16
C ASN A 668 -21.41 -17.89 18.66
N VAL A 669 -20.88 -16.95 17.88
CA VAL A 669 -20.76 -17.12 16.44
C VAL A 669 -19.58 -18.04 16.13
N SER A 670 -19.87 -19.21 15.58
CA SER A 670 -18.88 -20.27 15.34
C SER A 670 -17.75 -19.88 14.38
N ASN A 671 -18.01 -18.95 13.46
CA ASN A 671 -17.05 -18.42 12.50
C ASN A 671 -17.54 -17.08 11.92
N ILE A 672 -16.75 -16.50 11.02
CA ILE A 672 -17.09 -15.23 10.38
C ILE A 672 -18.36 -15.27 9.50
N ASP A 673 -18.79 -16.44 9.00
CA ASP A 673 -19.96 -16.54 8.12
C ASP A 673 -21.25 -16.12 8.84
N GLY A 674 -21.35 -16.38 10.14
CA GLY A 674 -22.47 -15.91 10.95
C GLY A 674 -22.57 -14.39 11.00
N CYS A 675 -21.43 -13.69 11.06
CA CYS A 675 -21.37 -12.23 10.94
C CYS A 675 -21.82 -11.75 9.57
N MET A 676 -21.29 -12.37 8.51
CA MET A 676 -21.65 -12.02 7.13
C MET A 676 -23.16 -12.18 6.92
N ASN A 677 -23.76 -13.27 7.40
CA ASN A 677 -25.19 -13.51 7.29
C ASN A 677 -26.04 -12.48 8.07
N ALA A 678 -25.66 -12.15 9.31
CA ALA A 678 -26.36 -11.12 10.08
C ALA A 678 -26.33 -9.76 9.38
N CYS A 679 -25.17 -9.36 8.86
CA CYS A 679 -25.02 -8.12 8.14
C CYS A 679 -25.74 -8.16 6.78
N ASN A 680 -25.74 -9.30 6.09
CA ASN A 680 -26.44 -9.47 4.81
C ASN A 680 -27.96 -9.32 4.93
N ASN A 681 -28.53 -9.77 6.05
CA ASN A 681 -29.95 -9.66 6.36
C ASN A 681 -30.38 -8.25 6.84
N ASN A 682 -29.44 -7.30 6.95
CA ASN A 682 -29.72 -5.93 7.35
C ASN A 682 -29.24 -4.93 6.29
N ASN A 683 -30.17 -4.21 5.68
CA ASN A 683 -29.86 -3.23 4.62
C ASN A 683 -29.04 -2.03 5.10
N GLU A 684 -29.05 -1.73 6.40
CA GLU A 684 -28.26 -0.65 7.01
C GLU A 684 -26.83 -1.09 7.38
N CYS A 685 -26.55 -2.39 7.30
CA CYS A 685 -25.24 -2.92 7.66
C CYS A 685 -24.24 -2.79 6.52
N ASN A 686 -23.18 -2.02 6.80
CA ASN A 686 -22.08 -1.75 5.86
C ASN A 686 -20.73 -2.30 6.35
N ALA A 687 -20.65 -2.75 7.61
CA ALA A 687 -19.47 -3.38 8.18
C ALA A 687 -19.87 -4.24 9.40
N PHE A 688 -18.96 -5.04 9.91
CA PHE A 688 -19.09 -5.67 11.23
C PHE A 688 -17.73 -5.79 11.91
N VAL A 689 -17.77 -5.88 13.24
CA VAL A 689 -16.60 -6.24 14.05
C VAL A 689 -16.78 -7.66 14.55
N TYR A 690 -15.80 -8.51 14.27
CA TYR A 690 -15.71 -9.87 14.79
C TYR A 690 -14.74 -9.90 15.97
N ASN A 691 -15.24 -10.18 17.16
CA ASN A 691 -14.48 -10.18 18.40
C ASN A 691 -14.28 -11.62 18.89
N THR A 692 -13.02 -12.04 19.05
CA THR A 692 -12.62 -13.38 19.50
C THR A 692 -11.94 -13.37 20.88
N THR A 693 -12.01 -12.26 21.63
CA THR A 693 -11.34 -12.13 22.94
C THR A 693 -12.04 -12.86 24.09
N GLY A 694 -13.33 -13.15 23.96
CA GLY A 694 -14.12 -13.87 24.96
C GLY A 694 -14.10 -15.39 24.80
N PRO A 695 -14.66 -16.15 25.76
CA PRO A 695 -14.80 -17.61 25.65
C PRO A 695 -15.63 -18.03 24.44
N THR A 696 -16.45 -17.13 23.92
CA THR A 696 -17.21 -17.31 22.69
C THR A 696 -17.11 -16.07 21.79
N PRO A 697 -16.94 -16.24 20.47
CA PRO A 697 -16.85 -15.09 19.57
C PRO A 697 -18.17 -14.32 19.46
N VAL A 698 -18.05 -13.00 19.35
CA VAL A 698 -19.18 -12.06 19.24
C VAL A 698 -19.10 -11.32 17.92
N CYS A 699 -20.25 -11.17 17.26
CA CYS A 699 -20.39 -10.35 16.08
C CYS A 699 -21.13 -9.05 16.39
N MET A 700 -20.60 -7.94 15.92
CA MET A 700 -21.20 -6.61 16.07
C MET A 700 -21.39 -5.96 14.70
N PRO A 701 -22.55 -6.15 14.05
CA PRO A 701 -22.91 -5.44 12.82
C PRO A 701 -22.96 -3.92 13.02
N LYS A 702 -22.40 -3.16 12.07
CA LYS A 702 -22.20 -1.71 12.16
C LYS A 702 -23.00 -0.96 11.08
N LYS A 703 -23.69 0.10 11.50
CA LYS A 703 -24.35 1.09 10.64
C LYS A 703 -23.43 2.29 10.44
N LEU A 704 -22.58 2.23 9.41
CA LEU A 704 -21.69 3.33 9.05
C LEU A 704 -21.91 3.73 7.59
N SER A 705 -21.82 5.04 7.30
CA SER A 705 -21.69 5.50 5.91
C SER A 705 -20.33 5.06 5.34
N PRO A 706 -20.23 4.64 4.07
CA PRO A 706 -18.96 4.39 3.37
C PRO A 706 -17.94 5.53 3.52
N SER A 707 -18.40 6.78 3.57
CA SER A 707 -17.54 7.97 3.75
C SER A 707 -16.97 8.10 5.18
N ASN A 708 -17.69 7.58 6.18
CA ASN A 708 -17.31 7.68 7.60
C ASN A 708 -16.59 6.41 8.08
N LEU A 709 -16.68 5.31 7.31
CA LEU A 709 -16.07 4.03 7.63
C LEU A 709 -14.56 4.13 7.82
N TYR A 710 -13.88 5.09 7.18
CA TYR A 710 -12.43 5.25 7.21
C TYR A 710 -11.97 6.49 8.00
N SER A 711 -12.88 7.10 8.77
CA SER A 711 -12.53 8.26 9.61
C SER A 711 -11.77 7.82 10.87
N LEU A 712 -10.63 8.46 11.12
CA LEU A 712 -9.73 8.24 12.26
C LEU A 712 -10.45 8.10 13.61
N ASN A 713 -11.45 8.95 13.87
CA ASN A 713 -12.14 8.97 15.17
C ASN A 713 -12.97 7.71 15.44
N ASN A 714 -13.17 6.89 14.42
CA ASN A 714 -14.00 5.70 14.53
C ASN A 714 -13.19 4.46 14.85
N PHE A 715 -11.86 4.46 14.72
CA PHE A 715 -11.08 3.25 14.98
C PHE A 715 -10.41 3.26 16.34
N SER A 716 -10.47 2.11 17.00
CA SER A 716 -9.64 1.84 18.17
C SER A 716 -8.86 0.56 17.97
N SER A 717 -7.66 0.58 18.53
CA SER A 717 -6.87 -0.61 18.74
C SER A 717 -7.60 -1.58 19.68
N ALA A 718 -7.79 -2.83 19.25
CA ALA A 718 -8.41 -3.87 20.07
C ALA A 718 -7.89 -5.26 19.67
N SER A 719 -6.98 -5.80 20.48
CA SER A 719 -6.44 -7.14 20.30
C SER A 719 -7.57 -8.18 20.20
N GLY A 720 -7.51 -9.10 19.24
CA GLY A 720 -8.53 -10.13 19.04
C GLY A 720 -9.86 -9.62 18.46
N MET A 721 -9.91 -8.38 17.95
CA MET A 721 -11.05 -7.87 17.17
C MET A 721 -10.61 -7.59 15.73
N SER A 722 -11.46 -7.91 14.76
CA SER A 722 -11.20 -7.61 13.34
C SER A 722 -12.41 -6.94 12.70
N THR A 723 -12.16 -5.88 11.95
CA THR A 723 -13.20 -5.10 11.28
C THR A 723 -13.29 -5.49 9.81
N TYR A 724 -14.50 -5.82 9.37
CA TYR A 724 -14.79 -6.23 8.00
C TYR A 724 -15.78 -5.26 7.37
N ILE A 725 -15.46 -4.75 6.18
CA ILE A 725 -16.33 -3.86 5.40
C ILE A 725 -17.04 -4.67 4.33
N ARG A 726 -18.32 -4.35 4.15
CA ARG A 726 -19.16 -4.96 3.12
C ARG A 726 -18.75 -4.43 1.75
N ASP A 727 -18.40 -5.36 0.87
CA ASP A 727 -18.02 -5.02 -0.50
C ASP A 727 -19.21 -4.46 -1.28
N LYS A 728 -18.93 -3.91 -2.47
CA LYS A 728 -19.94 -3.39 -3.37
C LYS A 728 -20.07 -4.26 -4.61
N THR A 729 -21.22 -4.14 -5.28
CA THR A 729 -21.49 -4.73 -6.59
C THR A 729 -22.25 -3.74 -7.47
N VAL A 730 -22.14 -3.91 -8.79
CA VAL A 730 -22.85 -3.08 -9.77
C VAL A 730 -24.25 -3.66 -10.01
N VAL A 731 -25.27 -2.80 -10.06
CA VAL A 731 -26.66 -3.23 -10.34
C VAL A 731 -26.81 -3.65 -11.80
N THR A 732 -26.46 -2.74 -12.71
CA THR A 732 -26.53 -2.95 -14.16
C THR A 732 -25.18 -2.60 -14.79
N PRO A 733 -24.27 -3.57 -15.00
CA PRO A 733 -23.02 -3.31 -15.69
C PRO A 733 -23.28 -3.00 -17.19
N PRO A 734 -22.43 -2.20 -17.84
CA PRO A 734 -22.50 -1.98 -19.29
C PRO A 734 -22.43 -3.29 -20.08
N THR A 735 -22.95 -3.29 -21.30
CA THR A 735 -22.82 -4.44 -22.20
C THR A 735 -21.33 -4.73 -22.46
N GLY A 736 -20.93 -6.00 -22.34
CA GLY A 736 -19.53 -6.42 -22.49
C GLY A 736 -18.67 -6.32 -21.22
N VAL A 737 -19.21 -5.81 -20.10
CA VAL A 737 -18.52 -5.76 -18.80
C VAL A 737 -19.06 -6.86 -17.89
N SER A 738 -18.17 -7.52 -17.12
CA SER A 738 -18.57 -8.49 -16.08
C SER A 738 -19.32 -7.80 -14.93
N ASN A 739 -20.13 -8.53 -14.16
CA ASN A 739 -20.65 -8.04 -12.88
C ASN A 739 -19.68 -8.31 -11.71
N THR A 740 -18.60 -9.05 -11.95
CA THR A 740 -17.52 -9.26 -10.99
C THR A 740 -16.81 -7.94 -10.69
N ILE A 741 -16.45 -7.76 -9.42
CA ILE A 741 -15.68 -6.62 -8.94
C ILE A 741 -14.42 -7.15 -8.28
N ASN A 742 -13.28 -6.52 -8.58
CA ASN A 742 -12.00 -6.78 -7.94
C ASN A 742 -11.72 -5.71 -6.89
N ASN A 743 -11.26 -6.14 -5.71
CA ASN A 743 -10.92 -5.21 -4.65
C ASN A 743 -9.52 -4.62 -4.88
N VAL A 744 -9.40 -3.31 -4.71
CA VAL A 744 -8.14 -2.56 -4.85
C VAL A 744 -7.94 -1.62 -3.66
N ASP A 745 -6.70 -1.21 -3.44
CA ASP A 745 -6.39 -0.18 -2.47
C ASP A 745 -6.53 1.24 -3.07
N SER A 746 -6.58 2.24 -2.19
CA SER A 746 -6.79 3.64 -2.57
C SER A 746 -5.67 4.24 -3.42
N VAL A 747 -4.43 3.75 -3.28
CA VAL A 747 -3.26 4.23 -4.04
C VAL A 747 -3.28 3.65 -5.45
N ARG A 748 -3.58 2.36 -5.59
CA ARG A 748 -3.80 1.75 -6.90
C ARG A 748 -4.97 2.40 -7.63
N TYR A 749 -6.07 2.70 -6.94
CA TYR A 749 -7.19 3.41 -7.54
C TYR A 749 -6.79 4.81 -8.04
N GLN A 750 -6.08 5.59 -7.21
CA GLN A 750 -5.64 6.94 -7.56
C GLN A 750 -4.78 7.01 -8.81
N ASN A 751 -3.95 5.98 -9.01
CA ASN A 751 -2.93 5.95 -10.04
C ASN A 751 -3.43 5.37 -11.38
N TYR A 752 -4.70 4.97 -11.50
CA TYR A 752 -5.30 4.77 -12.83
C TYR A 752 -5.46 6.10 -13.55
N ASN A 753 -5.56 6.06 -14.88
CA ASN A 753 -5.71 7.28 -15.67
C ASN A 753 -7.16 7.83 -15.53
N ASN A 754 -7.33 8.96 -14.86
CA ASN A 754 -8.63 9.58 -14.59
C ASN A 754 -9.27 10.32 -15.78
N SER A 755 -8.76 10.12 -17.00
CA SER A 755 -9.24 10.79 -18.22
C SER A 755 -10.45 10.11 -18.87
N GLY A 756 -10.89 8.95 -18.38
CA GLY A 756 -11.97 8.17 -19.00
C GLY A 756 -13.36 8.84 -18.95
N GLY A 757 -13.58 9.76 -18.02
CA GLY A 757 -14.89 10.42 -17.86
C GLY A 757 -15.99 9.43 -17.44
N ASN A 758 -17.24 9.74 -17.83
CA ASN A 758 -18.39 8.92 -17.46
C ASN A 758 -18.36 7.54 -18.10
N ILE A 759 -18.84 6.53 -17.37
CA ILE A 759 -18.98 5.18 -17.88
C ILE A 759 -19.93 5.11 -19.09
N GLN A 760 -19.50 4.40 -20.14
CA GLN A 760 -20.26 4.24 -21.39
C GLN A 760 -21.27 3.07 -21.31
N LYS A 761 -22.19 3.00 -22.28
CA LYS A 761 -23.21 1.94 -22.34
C LYS A 761 -22.66 0.58 -22.78
N THR A 762 -21.56 0.56 -23.52
CA THR A 762 -20.99 -0.63 -24.16
C THR A 762 -19.47 -0.62 -24.04
N TYR A 763 -18.89 -1.78 -23.72
CA TYR A 763 -17.44 -2.03 -23.71
C TYR A 763 -17.11 -3.39 -24.36
N GLY A 764 -15.81 -3.66 -24.52
CA GLY A 764 -15.30 -4.92 -25.03
C GLY A 764 -15.75 -5.22 -26.45
N LEU A 765 -16.10 -6.48 -26.73
CA LEU A 765 -16.51 -6.92 -28.06
C LEU A 765 -17.68 -6.11 -28.62
N SER A 766 -18.61 -5.67 -27.76
CA SER A 766 -19.77 -4.90 -28.19
C SER A 766 -19.39 -3.53 -28.78
N SER A 767 -18.32 -2.91 -28.27
CA SER A 767 -17.77 -1.65 -28.80
C SER A 767 -16.91 -1.87 -30.05
N ALA A 768 -16.11 -2.94 -30.07
CA ALA A 768 -15.14 -3.23 -31.12
C ALA A 768 -15.75 -3.41 -32.53
N VAL A 769 -17.04 -3.75 -32.60
CA VAL A 769 -17.76 -3.95 -33.87
C VAL A 769 -19.03 -3.10 -33.99
N SER A 770 -19.22 -2.11 -33.11
CA SER A 770 -20.45 -1.32 -33.02
C SER A 770 -20.77 -0.55 -34.31
N VAL A 771 -19.79 0.18 -34.86
CA VAL A 771 -19.91 0.94 -36.11
C VAL A 771 -20.19 0.02 -37.30
N GLN A 772 -19.42 -1.06 -37.41
CA GLN A 772 -19.58 -2.03 -38.50
C GLN A 772 -20.94 -2.72 -38.42
N LYS A 773 -21.44 -3.06 -37.23
CA LYS A 773 -22.80 -3.60 -37.06
C LYS A 773 -23.89 -2.61 -37.51
N GLN A 774 -23.74 -1.33 -37.21
CA GLN A 774 -24.68 -0.30 -37.68
C GLN A 774 -24.66 -0.16 -39.20
N GLN A 775 -23.47 -0.12 -39.80
CA GLN A 775 -23.30 -0.09 -41.26
C GLN A 775 -23.85 -1.37 -41.93
N LEU A 776 -23.65 -2.54 -41.30
CA LEU A 776 -24.18 -3.80 -41.79
C LEU A 776 -25.72 -3.81 -41.76
N SER A 777 -26.34 -3.26 -40.72
CA SER A 777 -27.79 -3.06 -40.65
C SER A 777 -28.30 -2.14 -41.76
N GLN A 778 -27.61 -1.03 -42.04
CA GLN A 778 -27.98 -0.11 -43.13
C GLN A 778 -27.87 -0.79 -44.51
N LEU A 779 -26.84 -1.61 -44.72
CA LEU A 779 -26.69 -2.41 -45.94
C LEU A 779 -27.79 -3.47 -46.04
N GLN A 780 -28.18 -4.10 -44.92
CA GLN A 780 -29.30 -5.05 -44.88
C GLN A 780 -30.62 -4.37 -45.27
N ASP A 781 -30.90 -3.19 -44.73
CA ASP A 781 -32.10 -2.42 -45.07
C ASP A 781 -32.10 -2.01 -46.54
N LYS A 782 -30.93 -1.62 -47.08
CA LYS A 782 -30.76 -1.32 -48.51
C LYS A 782 -30.97 -2.56 -49.38
N LEU A 783 -30.47 -3.73 -48.98
CA LEU A 783 -30.71 -5.00 -49.67
C LEU A 783 -32.20 -5.36 -49.67
N ASN A 784 -32.89 -5.17 -48.54
CA ASN A 784 -34.33 -5.38 -48.44
C ASN A 784 -35.11 -4.43 -49.35
N LEU A 785 -34.71 -3.15 -49.41
CA LEU A 785 -35.31 -2.15 -50.28
C LEU A 785 -35.08 -2.47 -51.76
N LEU A 786 -33.84 -2.79 -52.16
CA LEU A 786 -33.49 -3.16 -53.53
C LEU A 786 -34.21 -4.45 -53.95
N ALA A 787 -34.28 -5.46 -53.07
CA ALA A 787 -35.05 -6.68 -53.32
C ALA A 787 -36.55 -6.37 -53.52
N SER A 788 -37.11 -5.47 -52.71
CA SER A 788 -38.49 -5.00 -52.86
C SER A 788 -38.70 -4.21 -54.16
N GLN A 789 -37.75 -3.36 -54.58
CA GLN A 789 -37.81 -2.62 -55.84
C GLN A 789 -37.68 -3.52 -57.07
N ILE A 790 -36.79 -4.52 -57.01
CA ILE A 790 -36.69 -5.57 -58.03
C ILE A 790 -38.01 -6.35 -58.11
N ASN A 791 -38.58 -6.71 -56.96
CA ASN A 791 -39.87 -7.40 -56.89
C ASN A 791 -41.01 -6.53 -57.44
N ASN A 792 -41.09 -5.25 -57.09
CA ASN A 792 -42.12 -4.32 -57.55
C ASN A 792 -42.03 -4.02 -59.06
N THR A 793 -40.81 -3.85 -59.59
CA THR A 793 -40.57 -3.71 -61.03
C THR A 793 -40.98 -5.00 -61.76
N LYS A 794 -40.79 -6.16 -61.12
CA LYS A 794 -41.29 -7.45 -61.59
C LYS A 794 -42.82 -7.56 -61.49
N THR A 795 -43.47 -7.01 -60.45
CA THR A 795 -44.94 -6.96 -60.36
C THR A 795 -45.57 -6.06 -61.43
N THR A 796 -44.88 -4.99 -61.85
CA THR A 796 -45.26 -4.18 -63.02
C THR A 796 -45.12 -4.97 -64.33
N LEU A 797 -44.13 -5.88 -64.42
CA LEU A 797 -44.02 -6.89 -65.49
C LEU A 797 -45.10 -7.99 -65.43
N LEU A 798 -45.62 -8.30 -64.24
CA LEU A 798 -46.57 -9.40 -63.97
C LEU A 798 -48.04 -9.04 -64.18
N LYS A 799 -48.37 -8.00 -64.96
CA LYS A 799 -49.66 -7.97 -65.66
C LYS A 799 -49.68 -8.90 -66.89
N GLY A 800 -48.58 -9.62 -67.17
CA GLY A 800 -48.38 -10.36 -68.43
C GLY A 800 -48.29 -11.89 -68.43
N ASN A 801 -48.08 -12.66 -67.33
CA ASN A 801 -48.23 -14.14 -67.39
C ASN A 801 -48.15 -14.89 -66.02
N SER A 802 -48.87 -16.01 -65.86
CA SER A 802 -49.10 -16.70 -64.57
C SER A 802 -48.05 -17.73 -64.13
N LEU A 803 -47.14 -18.19 -65.01
CA LEU A 803 -46.15 -19.23 -64.69
C LEU A 803 -44.94 -18.72 -63.86
N VAL A 804 -44.60 -17.43 -63.95
CA VAL A 804 -43.49 -16.81 -63.21
C VAL A 804 -43.81 -16.70 -61.71
N ASN A 805 -45.09 -16.66 -61.34
CA ASN A 805 -45.52 -16.47 -59.95
C ASN A 805 -45.25 -17.70 -59.07
N ALA A 806 -45.34 -18.92 -59.61
CA ALA A 806 -45.17 -20.16 -58.86
C ALA A 806 -43.70 -20.41 -58.45
N GLN A 807 -42.75 -20.15 -59.35
CA GLN A 807 -41.31 -20.30 -59.06
C GLN A 807 -40.81 -19.20 -58.12
N THR A 808 -41.32 -17.97 -58.27
CA THR A 808 -40.93 -16.83 -57.42
C THR A 808 -41.35 -17.02 -55.96
N GLN A 809 -42.50 -17.64 -55.70
CA GLN A 809 -42.93 -17.97 -54.33
C GLN A 809 -42.05 -19.05 -53.69
N ALA A 810 -41.49 -19.98 -54.47
CA ALA A 810 -40.55 -20.97 -53.97
C ALA A 810 -39.21 -20.32 -53.55
N ASP A 811 -38.71 -19.38 -54.35
CA ASP A 811 -37.47 -18.65 -54.07
C ASP A 811 -37.61 -17.71 -52.85
N ILE A 812 -38.75 -17.02 -52.72
CA ILE A 812 -39.07 -16.18 -51.53
C ILE A 812 -39.17 -17.03 -50.26
N LYS A 813 -39.75 -18.24 -50.34
CA LYS A 813 -39.89 -19.14 -49.20
C LYS A 813 -38.55 -19.73 -48.74
N GLY A 814 -37.64 -20.01 -49.68
CA GLY A 814 -36.25 -20.38 -49.38
C GLY A 814 -35.49 -19.24 -48.69
N PHE A 815 -35.67 -18.00 -49.16
CA PHE A 815 -35.06 -16.80 -48.58
C PHE A 815 -35.58 -16.47 -47.17
N HIS A 816 -36.89 -16.62 -46.94
CA HIS A 816 -37.49 -16.41 -45.61
C HIS A 816 -37.01 -17.43 -44.57
N THR A 817 -36.70 -18.65 -45.01
CA THR A 817 -36.16 -19.73 -44.17
C THR A 817 -34.73 -19.40 -43.72
N TYR A 818 -33.91 -18.88 -44.64
CA TYR A 818 -32.54 -18.43 -44.34
C TYR A 818 -32.50 -17.25 -43.35
N LEU A 819 -33.42 -16.28 -43.47
CA LEU A 819 -33.56 -15.15 -42.52
C LEU A 819 -34.01 -15.57 -41.11
N LEU A 820 -34.79 -16.65 -41.00
CA LEU A 820 -35.21 -17.20 -39.71
C LEU A 820 -34.05 -17.92 -39.00
N GLU A 821 -33.18 -18.61 -39.75
CA GLU A 821 -31.97 -19.26 -39.21
C GLU A 821 -30.94 -18.23 -38.70
N ASP A 822 -30.81 -17.07 -39.35
CA ASP A 822 -29.95 -15.97 -38.91
C ASP A 822 -30.49 -15.29 -37.62
N LYS A 823 -31.80 -15.02 -37.54
CA LYS A 823 -32.44 -14.53 -36.30
C LYS A 823 -32.29 -15.50 -35.13
N LEU A 824 -32.39 -16.81 -35.38
CA LEU A 824 -32.17 -17.84 -34.37
C LEU A 824 -30.71 -17.93 -33.92
N THR A 825 -29.76 -17.58 -34.78
CA THR A 825 -28.32 -17.55 -34.47
C THR A 825 -27.96 -16.32 -33.63
N ASN A 826 -28.51 -15.15 -33.96
CA ASN A 826 -28.35 -13.93 -33.16
C ASN A 826 -28.99 -14.04 -31.77
N ALA A 827 -30.16 -14.69 -31.66
CA ALA A 827 -30.79 -14.99 -30.38
C ALA A 827 -29.99 -15.99 -29.52
N LYS A 828 -29.24 -16.91 -30.15
CA LYS A 828 -28.29 -17.79 -29.43
C LYS A 828 -27.08 -17.00 -28.92
N ILE A 829 -26.58 -16.03 -29.70
CA ILE A 829 -25.48 -15.13 -29.30
C ILE A 829 -25.87 -14.26 -28.09
N ASP A 830 -27.10 -13.76 -28.04
CA ASP A 830 -27.62 -12.98 -26.90
C ASP A 830 -27.86 -13.82 -25.63
N GLY A 831 -28.01 -15.14 -25.78
CA GLY A 831 -28.24 -16.09 -24.68
C GLY A 831 -26.97 -16.62 -23.99
N PHE A 832 -25.77 -16.37 -24.52
CA PHE A 832 -24.53 -16.89 -23.94
C PHE A 832 -24.08 -16.06 -22.73
N ASN A 833 -24.44 -16.54 -21.55
CA ASN A 833 -23.90 -16.04 -20.29
C ASN A 833 -22.43 -16.50 -20.12
N LYS A 834 -21.50 -15.56 -20.32
CA LYS A 834 -20.29 -15.29 -19.54
C LYS A 834 -19.73 -16.48 -18.74
N ASN A 835 -18.74 -17.20 -19.29
CA ASN A 835 -17.55 -17.76 -18.57
C ASN A 835 -16.74 -18.81 -19.35
N ASN A 836 -17.03 -19.13 -20.61
CA ASN A 836 -16.09 -19.92 -21.43
C ASN A 836 -16.11 -19.45 -22.89
N ILE A 837 -15.22 -18.50 -23.20
CA ILE A 837 -14.85 -18.12 -24.57
C ILE A 837 -14.29 -19.33 -25.34
N ASP A 838 -13.70 -20.31 -24.63
CA ASP A 838 -13.21 -21.56 -25.22
C ASP A 838 -14.32 -22.42 -25.84
N ASN A 839 -15.59 -22.26 -25.41
CA ASN A 839 -16.71 -22.95 -26.02
C ASN A 839 -17.10 -22.33 -27.39
N ILE A 840 -16.80 -21.06 -27.63
CA ILE A 840 -16.98 -20.40 -28.95
C ILE A 840 -15.93 -20.92 -29.95
N LEU A 841 -14.70 -21.18 -29.47
CA LEU A 841 -13.60 -21.73 -30.28
C LEU A 841 -13.77 -23.24 -30.58
N ASN A 842 -14.47 -23.97 -29.72
CA ASN A 842 -14.71 -25.42 -29.86
C ASN A 842 -16.06 -25.78 -30.49
N ASP A 843 -16.98 -24.83 -30.69
CA ASP A 843 -18.25 -25.12 -31.38
C ASP A 843 -18.00 -25.34 -32.88
N ALA A 844 -18.06 -26.62 -33.29
CA ALA A 844 -17.84 -27.07 -34.65
C ALA A 844 -18.75 -26.34 -35.65
N ASN A 845 -19.93 -25.87 -35.24
CA ASN A 845 -20.84 -25.11 -36.11
C ASN A 845 -20.30 -23.73 -36.50
N ILE A 846 -19.55 -23.05 -35.63
CA ILE A 846 -18.93 -21.74 -35.94
C ILE A 846 -17.71 -21.94 -36.85
N LYS A 847 -16.92 -23.00 -36.63
CA LYS A 847 -15.81 -23.39 -37.51
C LYS A 847 -16.29 -23.78 -38.91
N ILE A 848 -17.41 -24.50 -38.98
CA ILE A 848 -18.09 -24.86 -40.24
C ILE A 848 -18.66 -23.61 -40.92
N LEU A 849 -19.20 -22.64 -40.17
CA LEU A 849 -19.65 -21.36 -40.72
C LEU A 849 -18.47 -20.53 -41.27
N GLN A 850 -17.35 -20.46 -40.54
CA GLN A 850 -16.13 -19.76 -40.95
C GLN A 850 -15.51 -20.38 -42.23
N GLN A 851 -15.50 -21.72 -42.31
CA GLN A 851 -15.09 -22.43 -43.52
C GLN A 851 -16.09 -22.24 -44.66
N ASN A 852 -17.40 -22.26 -44.40
CA ASN A 852 -18.43 -21.99 -45.42
C ASN A 852 -18.40 -20.55 -45.93
N TYR A 853 -18.13 -19.55 -45.08
CA TYR A 853 -17.95 -18.15 -45.50
C TYR A 853 -16.69 -17.96 -46.35
N SER A 854 -15.58 -18.60 -45.99
CA SER A 854 -14.36 -18.60 -46.81
C SER A 854 -14.61 -19.29 -48.15
N TYR A 855 -15.31 -20.44 -48.14
CA TYR A 855 -15.66 -21.18 -49.35
C TYR A 855 -16.62 -20.40 -50.26
N LEU A 856 -17.61 -19.69 -49.71
CA LEU A 856 -18.52 -18.82 -50.47
C LEU A 856 -17.77 -17.62 -51.07
N ALA A 857 -16.87 -16.98 -50.32
CA ALA A 857 -16.08 -15.86 -50.80
C ALA A 857 -15.15 -16.26 -51.96
N TRP A 858 -14.47 -17.42 -51.84
CA TRP A 858 -13.65 -17.97 -52.93
C TRP A 858 -14.49 -18.43 -54.13
N SER A 859 -15.69 -18.96 -53.90
CA SER A 859 -16.62 -19.34 -54.97
C SER A 859 -17.16 -18.13 -55.74
N ILE A 860 -17.47 -17.03 -55.05
CA ILE A 860 -17.93 -15.77 -55.67
C ILE A 860 -16.79 -15.09 -56.44
N LEU A 861 -15.56 -15.11 -55.90
CA LEU A 861 -14.38 -14.61 -56.60
C LEU A 861 -14.11 -15.42 -57.89
N ALA A 862 -14.23 -16.74 -57.82
CA ALA A 862 -14.09 -17.62 -58.99
C ALA A 862 -15.17 -17.36 -60.05
N VAL A 863 -16.43 -17.16 -59.63
CA VAL A 863 -17.53 -16.79 -60.53
C VAL A 863 -17.30 -15.40 -61.14
N GLY A 864 -16.79 -14.43 -60.37
CA GLY A 864 -16.42 -13.10 -60.87
C GLY A 864 -15.31 -13.16 -61.94
N ILE A 865 -14.29 -13.99 -61.72
CA ILE A 865 -13.20 -14.22 -62.68
C ILE A 865 -13.73 -14.89 -63.95
N VAL A 866 -14.64 -15.85 -63.83
CA VAL A 866 -15.29 -16.51 -64.99
C VAL A 866 -16.16 -15.52 -65.78
N ILE A 867 -16.91 -14.65 -65.12
CA ILE A 867 -17.73 -13.61 -65.77
C ILE A 867 -16.85 -12.60 -66.51
N VAL A 868 -15.73 -12.17 -65.90
CA VAL A 868 -14.76 -11.27 -66.55
C VAL A 868 -14.10 -11.97 -67.74
N ALA A 869 -13.73 -13.25 -67.63
CA ALA A 869 -13.15 -14.04 -68.73
C ALA A 869 -14.14 -14.22 -69.90
N ILE A 870 -15.42 -14.44 -69.62
CA ILE A 870 -16.48 -14.52 -70.64
C ILE A 870 -16.68 -13.16 -71.33
N LYS A 871 -16.61 -12.05 -70.57
CA LYS A 871 -16.70 -10.69 -71.13
C LYS A 871 -15.51 -10.34 -72.03
N VAL A 872 -14.29 -10.74 -71.65
CA VAL A 872 -13.07 -10.51 -72.46
C VAL A 872 -13.10 -11.34 -73.75
N LYS A 873 -13.65 -12.56 -73.71
CA LYS A 873 -13.79 -13.42 -74.91
C LYS A 873 -14.82 -12.88 -75.91
N ASN A 874 -15.93 -12.31 -75.43
CA ASN A 874 -16.94 -11.68 -76.29
C ASN A 874 -16.50 -10.33 -76.87
N HIS A 875 -15.51 -9.66 -76.28
CA HIS A 875 -14.96 -8.40 -76.79
C HIS A 875 -13.92 -8.60 -77.91
N GLN A 876 -13.42 -9.83 -78.12
CA GLN A 876 -12.50 -10.18 -79.22
C GLN A 876 -13.21 -10.77 -80.47
N GLN A 877 -14.54 -10.84 -80.46
CA GLN A 877 -15.37 -11.23 -81.63
C GLN A 877 -16.33 -10.13 -82.10
N GLN A 878 -16.01 -8.86 -81.80
CA GLN A 878 -16.62 -7.68 -82.44
C GLN A 878 -15.59 -6.97 -83.30
#